data_AF-A0A5E4G1W2-F1
#
_entry.id   AF-A0A5E4G1W2-F1
#
_cell.length_a   1.000
_cell.length_b   1.000
_cell.length_c   1.000
_cell.angle_alpha   90.00
_cell.angle_beta   90.00
_cell.angle_gamma   90.00
#
_symmetry.space_group_name_H-M   'P 1'
#
loop_
_entity.id
_entity.type
_entity.pdbx_description
1 polymer ?
#
loop_
_entity_poly.entity_id
_entity_poly.type
_entity_poly.pdbx_seq_one_letter_code
_entity_poly.pdbx_strand_id
1 'polypeptide(L)'
;MNGGNSNLKLLKKSLCTTTVHFKEQPLSPPLTSLQCGKILQSLTNTKSFPKGQKLHALMVTSGNLLNNTYLSTKLAAFYANCGRMAQAQMIFDGILLKNSFLWNFMIRGYACNECSLKALVLYREMLSFGQKADNFTYPFVLKACGDLLLGETGRRVHSEVVVSGLESDIYVANALLAMYSKFGDMGLARMLFDRMLERDLISWNTMISGYVKNNNPRKALEVFEEMGKAGLKADGTTLLGILSACAELLALKLGKEIHAYVVRKSVEIHNEFLTNSLIEMYCNCKSLAYSRRLFDGVKLKDTVSWNSMIRGYEQNGDAFESLRLFCRMIMEGAEVDEVTIITILGACDQINALQFGMSVHSCLVKKGFGANIIVGTALIDMYSKCGSLSCSRRVFDEIPRKNLVAWSAMISGYGAHGRGEEAISCYHELVANNFTPDEGVLTSVLSACSHAGLVNEGKHIFNRMTIEYNVKPGLAHYSCLVDLLGRAGHVDEAYELIKTMEVKPSSDIWAAFLSACRLHKNVKLAEVSAQKVFEMHPKGVGSYICLSNIYASEKRWDDVERVRAMVRSKGLKKPPGCSFVEVDKMVHRFLVGDKSHPQTHDVYAKLKELNLRLTEAGYKPDTTSVFYDVEEEVKEKMLWDHSERLAIAFALINTGPGTTIRITKNLRVCDDCHTVTKMISELMNREIIMRDIHRFHHFRHGFCSCGDYW
;
A
#
# COMPACT_ATOMS: atom_id res chain seq x y z
N MET A 1 36.41 -46.50 11.67
CA MET A 1 37.65 -46.16 10.94
C MET A 1 37.27 -45.46 9.64
N ASN A 2 37.81 -44.25 9.48
CA ASN A 2 38.05 -43.45 8.28
C ASN A 2 37.05 -43.45 7.11
N GLY A 3 36.39 -42.30 6.92
CA GLY A 3 35.68 -41.97 5.69
C GLY A 3 35.00 -40.61 5.70
N GLY A 4 35.72 -39.53 6.04
CA GLY A 4 35.14 -38.19 6.09
C GLY A 4 36.18 -37.10 5.98
N ASN A 5 36.78 -36.90 4.80
CA ASN A 5 37.68 -35.76 4.59
C ASN A 5 37.92 -35.34 3.12
N SER A 6 36.87 -35.25 2.30
CA SER A 6 37.02 -34.71 0.92
C SER A 6 36.13 -33.51 0.58
N ASN A 7 35.08 -33.18 1.34
CA ASN A 7 34.20 -32.04 1.01
C ASN A 7 34.52 -30.72 1.73
N LEU A 8 35.50 -30.68 2.64
CA LEU A 8 35.92 -29.43 3.31
C LEU A 8 37.05 -28.68 2.58
N LYS A 9 37.55 -29.20 1.45
CA LYS A 9 38.70 -28.63 0.72
C LYS A 9 38.35 -27.75 -0.49
N LEU A 10 37.09 -27.67 -0.90
CA LEU A 10 36.66 -26.84 -2.05
C LEU A 10 36.05 -25.48 -1.67
N LEU A 11 35.74 -25.24 -0.39
CA LEU A 11 35.22 -23.96 0.11
C LEU A 11 36.29 -22.98 0.62
N LYS A 12 37.59 -23.34 0.52
CA LYS A 12 38.71 -22.49 0.98
C LYS A 12 39.55 -21.85 -0.14
N LYS A 13 39.12 -21.88 -1.40
CA LYS A 13 39.97 -21.47 -2.54
C LYS A 13 39.42 -20.37 -3.46
N SER A 14 38.56 -19.46 -2.98
CA SER A 14 38.21 -18.24 -3.75
C SER A 14 38.25 -16.92 -2.97
N LEU A 15 38.97 -16.87 -1.84
CA LEU A 15 39.25 -15.61 -1.12
C LEU A 15 40.76 -15.36 -1.10
N CYS A 16 41.35 -15.13 -2.27
CA CYS A 16 42.74 -14.68 -2.41
C CYS A 16 42.83 -13.69 -3.57
N THR A 17 42.61 -12.42 -3.27
CA THR A 17 43.05 -11.19 -3.96
C THR A 17 42.21 -10.07 -3.33
N THR A 18 42.68 -9.18 -2.46
CA THR A 18 43.98 -8.58 -2.21
C THR A 18 44.13 -8.36 -0.71
N THR A 19 44.76 -9.31 -0.02
CA THR A 19 45.22 -9.10 1.36
C THR A 19 46.54 -8.34 1.27
N VAL A 20 46.52 -7.05 1.61
CA VAL A 20 47.76 -6.37 1.98
C VAL A 20 48.26 -7.09 3.23
N HIS A 21 49.29 -7.91 3.07
CA HIS A 21 49.98 -8.57 4.16
C HIS A 21 50.61 -7.51 5.07
N PHE A 22 49.90 -7.11 6.12
CA PHE A 22 50.56 -6.56 7.30
C PHE A 22 51.13 -7.74 8.09
N LYS A 23 52.47 -7.77 8.21
CA LYS A 23 53.20 -8.72 9.06
C LYS A 23 52.54 -8.81 10.43
N GLU A 24 52.14 -10.03 10.81
CA GLU A 24 51.76 -10.35 12.18
C GLU A 24 52.96 -10.11 13.10
N GLN A 25 52.89 -9.07 13.93
CA GLN A 25 53.68 -9.01 15.15
C GLN A 25 52.82 -9.58 16.27
N PRO A 26 53.31 -10.59 17.03
CA PRO A 26 52.70 -10.94 18.30
C PRO A 26 52.64 -9.69 19.18
N LEU A 27 51.54 -9.50 19.91
CA LEU A 27 51.45 -8.48 20.97
C LEU A 27 52.43 -8.89 22.09
N SER A 28 53.71 -8.58 21.94
CA SER A 28 54.75 -8.80 22.95
C SER A 28 54.71 -7.64 23.97
N PRO A 29 54.26 -7.86 25.21
CA PRO A 29 54.25 -6.82 26.24
C PRO A 29 55.67 -6.47 26.71
N PRO A 30 55.90 -5.24 27.22
CA PRO A 30 54.91 -4.20 27.46
C PRO A 30 54.73 -3.25 26.25
N LEU A 31 53.48 -3.07 25.81
CA LEU A 31 53.13 -2.07 24.79
C LEU A 31 53.10 -0.69 25.42
N THR A 32 53.67 0.31 24.74
CA THR A 32 53.59 1.70 25.17
C THR A 32 52.19 2.29 24.91
N SER A 33 51.81 3.35 25.63
CA SER A 33 50.53 4.03 25.42
C SER A 33 50.33 4.53 23.98
N LEU A 34 51.42 4.92 23.30
CA LEU A 34 51.37 5.34 21.90
C LEU A 34 51.08 4.17 20.95
N GLN A 35 51.66 2.99 21.22
CA GLN A 35 51.37 1.77 20.44
C GLN A 35 49.92 1.33 20.64
N CYS A 36 49.43 1.31 21.89
CA CYS A 36 48.02 1.01 22.18
C CYS A 36 47.07 2.00 21.48
N GLY A 37 47.39 3.29 21.47
CA GLY A 37 46.61 4.32 20.77
C GLY A 37 46.55 4.12 19.26
N LYS A 38 47.67 3.75 18.62
CA LYS A 38 47.72 3.45 17.17
C LYS A 38 46.90 2.21 16.83
N ILE A 39 47.01 1.15 17.63
CA ILE A 39 46.23 -0.07 17.43
C ILE A 39 44.74 0.23 17.62
N LEU A 40 44.35 0.96 18.68
CA LEU A 40 42.96 1.39 18.87
C LEU A 40 42.43 2.17 17.67
N GLN A 41 43.19 3.11 17.11
CA GLN A 41 42.76 3.85 15.92
C GLN A 41 42.52 2.93 14.72
N SER A 42 43.40 1.96 14.48
CA SER A 42 43.23 0.97 13.42
C SER A 42 42.00 0.09 13.65
N LEU A 43 41.74 -0.31 14.91
CA LEU A 43 40.58 -1.12 15.29
C LEU A 43 39.28 -0.33 15.19
N THR A 44 39.30 0.96 15.50
CA THR A 44 38.17 1.89 15.30
C THR A 44 37.81 1.96 13.82
N ASN A 45 38.81 2.15 12.94
CA ASN A 45 38.57 2.23 11.49
C ASN A 45 38.01 0.93 10.91
N THR A 46 38.41 -0.22 11.45
CA THR A 46 37.95 -1.56 11.00
C THR A 46 36.73 -2.09 11.75
N LYS A 47 36.20 -1.35 12.74
CA LYS A 47 35.11 -1.76 13.64
C LYS A 47 35.30 -3.17 14.25
N SER A 48 36.55 -3.56 14.53
CA SER A 48 36.87 -4.91 15.00
C SER A 48 36.65 -5.05 16.51
N PHE A 49 35.39 -5.30 16.90
CA PHE A 49 34.98 -5.35 18.30
C PHE A 49 35.74 -6.39 19.15
N PRO A 50 35.87 -7.68 18.76
CA PRO A 50 36.52 -8.67 19.61
C PRO A 50 38.02 -8.40 19.85
N LYS A 51 38.71 -7.84 18.85
CA LYS A 51 40.13 -7.48 18.97
C LYS A 51 40.32 -6.26 19.87
N GLY A 52 39.43 -5.27 19.80
CA GLY A 52 39.50 -4.10 20.67
C GLY A 52 39.16 -4.41 22.13
N GLN A 53 38.27 -5.36 22.41
CA GLN A 53 38.03 -5.83 23.78
C GLN A 53 39.29 -6.49 24.38
N LYS A 54 40.00 -7.32 23.61
CA LYS A 54 41.25 -7.94 24.06
C LYS A 54 42.32 -6.88 24.35
N LEU A 55 42.44 -5.87 23.51
CA LEU A 55 43.37 -4.76 23.73
C LEU A 55 42.99 -3.93 24.95
N HIS A 56 41.69 -3.64 25.16
CA HIS A 56 41.23 -2.94 26.35
C HIS A 56 41.57 -3.72 27.63
N ALA A 57 41.32 -5.03 27.67
CA ALA A 57 41.69 -5.87 28.82
C ALA A 57 43.21 -5.85 29.08
N LEU A 58 44.03 -5.88 28.02
CA LEU A 58 45.48 -5.75 28.13
C LEU A 58 45.90 -4.39 28.70
N MET A 59 45.27 -3.30 28.26
CA MET A 59 45.55 -1.95 28.75
C MET A 59 45.19 -1.75 30.23
N VAL A 60 44.13 -2.42 30.69
CA VAL A 60 43.72 -2.41 32.11
C VAL A 60 44.71 -3.21 32.95
N THR A 61 45.04 -4.44 32.52
CA THR A 61 45.97 -5.32 33.25
C THR A 61 47.41 -4.82 33.27
N SER A 62 47.85 -4.08 32.25
CA SER A 62 49.18 -3.47 32.20
C SER A 62 49.27 -2.10 32.90
N GLY A 63 48.16 -1.58 33.43
CA GLY A 63 48.11 -0.26 34.08
C GLY A 63 48.19 0.94 33.12
N ASN A 64 48.21 0.72 31.81
CA ASN A 64 48.39 1.79 30.81
C ASN A 64 47.23 2.79 30.76
N LEU A 65 46.04 2.41 31.24
CA LEU A 65 44.84 3.24 31.24
C LEU A 65 44.77 4.20 32.45
N LEU A 66 45.54 3.94 33.52
CA LEU A 66 45.56 4.78 34.73
C LEU A 66 46.02 6.20 34.37
N ASN A 67 45.18 7.19 34.65
CA ASN A 67 45.41 8.62 34.37
C ASN A 67 45.81 8.95 32.91
N ASN A 68 45.44 8.10 31.94
CA ASN A 68 45.81 8.27 30.54
C ASN A 68 44.64 8.77 29.68
N THR A 69 44.37 10.07 29.73
CA THR A 69 43.27 10.72 29.00
C THR A 69 43.33 10.48 27.48
N TYR A 70 44.54 10.38 26.91
CA TYR A 70 44.71 10.07 25.48
C TYR A 70 44.15 8.69 25.13
N LEU A 71 44.52 7.66 25.90
CA LEU A 71 44.04 6.29 25.68
C LEU A 71 42.55 6.15 25.97
N SER A 72 42.06 6.73 27.06
CA SER A 72 40.63 6.73 27.39
C SER A 72 39.79 7.40 26.30
N THR A 73 40.28 8.50 25.72
CA THR A 73 39.63 9.18 24.58
C THR A 73 39.54 8.28 23.34
N LYS A 74 40.65 7.62 22.96
CA LYS A 74 40.67 6.71 21.81
C LYS A 74 39.82 5.47 22.03
N LEU A 75 39.74 4.98 23.27
CA LEU A 75 38.94 3.83 23.65
C LEU A 75 37.43 4.14 23.64
N ALA A 76 37.02 5.30 24.14
CA ALA A 76 35.63 5.76 24.04
C ALA A 76 35.19 5.89 22.57
N ALA A 77 36.03 6.50 21.73
CA ALA A 77 35.80 6.61 20.30
C ALA A 77 35.67 5.24 19.59
N PHE A 78 36.49 4.26 19.99
CA PHE A 78 36.39 2.88 19.51
C PHE A 78 35.03 2.25 19.82
N TYR A 79 34.60 2.31 21.09
CA TYR A 79 33.32 1.74 21.51
C TYR A 79 32.14 2.43 20.83
N ALA A 80 32.17 3.76 20.72
CA ALA A 80 31.13 4.54 20.03
C ALA A 80 31.02 4.12 18.55
N ASN A 81 32.14 3.98 17.84
CA ASN A 81 32.14 3.57 16.43
C ASN A 81 31.70 2.11 16.21
N CYS A 82 31.82 1.26 17.24
CA CYS A 82 31.31 -0.11 17.25
C CYS A 82 29.83 -0.21 17.68
N GLY A 83 29.14 0.93 17.91
CA GLY A 83 27.75 0.96 18.36
C GLY A 83 27.53 0.51 19.80
N ARG A 84 28.60 0.48 20.62
CA ARG A 84 28.57 0.10 22.04
C ARG A 84 28.49 1.35 22.90
N MET A 85 27.36 2.04 22.79
CA MET A 85 27.19 3.39 23.33
C MET A 85 27.22 3.42 24.86
N ALA A 86 26.73 2.39 25.55
CA ALA A 86 26.80 2.32 27.01
C ALA A 86 28.25 2.31 27.52
N GLN A 87 29.10 1.45 26.96
CA GLN A 87 30.52 1.40 27.31
C GLN A 87 31.26 2.68 26.93
N ALA A 88 30.93 3.26 25.77
CA ALA A 88 31.52 4.52 25.35
C ALA A 88 31.15 5.67 26.31
N GLN A 89 29.90 5.74 26.75
CA GLN A 89 29.40 6.76 27.67
C GLN A 89 30.07 6.64 29.05
N MET A 90 30.23 5.43 29.59
CA MET A 90 30.93 5.23 30.87
C MET A 90 32.36 5.78 30.84
N ILE A 91 33.11 5.53 29.75
CA ILE A 91 34.48 6.03 29.60
C ILE A 91 34.47 7.54 29.37
N PHE A 92 33.50 8.05 28.61
CA PHE A 92 33.31 9.46 28.36
C PHE A 92 33.05 10.26 29.64
N ASP A 93 32.18 9.77 30.51
CA ASP A 93 31.83 10.40 31.79
C ASP A 93 33.04 10.47 32.73
N GLY A 94 33.90 9.44 32.72
CA GLY A 94 35.13 9.37 33.51
C GLY A 94 36.25 10.31 33.06
N ILE A 95 36.14 10.98 31.91
CA ILE A 95 37.17 11.92 31.41
C ILE A 95 36.81 13.35 31.82
N LEU A 96 37.65 14.00 32.64
CA LEU A 96 37.41 15.37 33.12
C LEU A 96 37.53 16.42 32.00
N LEU A 97 38.60 16.37 31.20
CA LEU A 97 38.86 17.32 30.11
C LEU A 97 38.59 16.66 28.76
N LYS A 98 37.43 16.97 28.19
CA LYS A 98 36.94 16.41 26.93
C LYS A 98 37.28 17.36 25.77
N ASN A 99 37.95 16.86 24.75
CA ASN A 99 38.28 17.61 23.53
C ASN A 99 37.22 17.42 22.43
N SER A 100 37.23 18.29 21.39
CA SER A 100 36.29 18.20 20.26
C SER A 100 36.26 16.81 19.59
N PHE A 101 37.42 16.15 19.47
CA PHE A 101 37.50 14.80 18.90
C PHE A 101 36.61 13.80 19.64
N LEU A 102 36.65 13.80 20.97
CA LEU A 102 35.85 12.89 21.80
C LEU A 102 34.35 13.20 21.67
N TRP A 103 33.97 14.48 21.75
CA TRP A 103 32.59 14.92 21.57
C TRP A 103 32.03 14.51 20.21
N ASN A 104 32.78 14.74 19.13
CA ASN A 104 32.39 14.39 17.76
C ASN A 104 32.13 12.89 17.60
N PHE A 105 32.97 12.04 18.20
CA PHE A 105 32.75 10.59 18.16
C PHE A 105 31.51 10.14 18.94
N MET A 106 31.22 10.77 20.08
CA MET A 106 30.01 10.46 20.86
C MET A 106 28.74 10.91 20.15
N ILE A 107 28.71 12.15 19.64
CA ILE A 107 27.60 12.70 18.86
C ILE A 107 27.35 11.84 17.63
N ARG A 108 28.40 11.51 16.86
CA ARG A 108 28.34 10.58 15.72
C ARG A 108 27.79 9.22 16.13
N GLY A 109 28.29 8.65 17.22
CA GLY A 109 27.88 7.34 17.74
C GLY A 109 26.38 7.32 18.02
N TYR A 110 25.87 8.28 18.78
CA TYR A 110 24.44 8.34 19.10
C TYR A 110 23.57 8.63 17.87
N ALA A 111 24.00 9.53 16.98
CA ALA A 111 23.26 9.84 15.75
C ALA A 111 23.22 8.66 14.76
N CYS A 112 24.19 7.74 14.80
CA CYS A 112 24.23 6.58 13.90
C CYS A 112 23.54 5.33 14.46
N ASN A 113 23.21 5.28 15.76
CA ASN A 113 22.59 4.13 16.43
C ASN A 113 21.18 4.48 16.96
N GLU A 114 20.38 5.17 16.14
CA GLU A 114 18.95 5.48 16.39
C GLU A 114 18.65 6.28 17.68
N CYS A 115 19.67 6.90 18.28
CA CYS A 115 19.56 7.70 19.49
C CYS A 115 19.76 9.19 19.19
N SER A 116 19.09 9.69 18.14
CA SER A 116 19.28 11.04 17.61
C SER A 116 19.03 12.14 18.65
N LEU A 117 18.11 11.93 19.60
CA LEU A 117 17.88 12.89 20.69
C LEU A 117 19.11 13.04 21.59
N LYS A 118 19.78 11.93 21.94
CA LYS A 118 20.98 11.97 22.78
C LYS A 118 22.14 12.64 22.08
N ALA A 119 22.23 12.53 20.75
CA ALA A 119 23.21 13.27 19.96
C ALA A 119 23.02 14.79 20.07
N LEU A 120 21.76 15.28 20.02
CA LEU A 120 21.46 16.71 20.21
C LEU A 120 21.71 17.20 21.64
N VAL A 121 21.45 16.35 22.64
CA VAL A 121 21.78 16.65 24.04
C VAL A 121 23.29 16.82 24.20
N LEU A 122 24.09 15.87 23.70
CA LEU A 122 25.55 15.97 23.75
C LEU A 122 26.10 17.17 22.96
N TYR A 123 25.45 17.54 21.86
CA TYR A 123 25.80 18.77 21.14
C TYR A 123 25.64 20.01 22.01
N ARG A 124 24.51 20.14 22.72
CA ARG A 124 24.30 21.25 23.65
C ARG A 124 25.28 21.23 24.81
N GLU A 125 25.55 20.05 25.37
CA GLU A 125 26.54 19.88 26.43
C GLU A 125 27.94 20.29 25.97
N MET A 126 28.35 19.89 24.76
CA MET A 126 29.62 20.28 24.13
C MET A 126 29.78 21.81 24.05
N LEU A 127 28.73 22.51 23.59
CA LEU A 127 28.73 23.98 23.51
C LEU A 127 28.79 24.62 24.91
N SER A 128 28.05 24.08 25.89
CA SER A 128 28.09 24.56 27.28
C SER A 128 29.45 24.34 27.95
N PHE A 129 30.19 23.31 27.52
CA PHE A 129 31.56 23.01 27.94
C PHE A 129 32.61 23.92 27.26
N GLY A 130 32.16 24.89 26.46
CA GLY A 130 33.02 25.85 25.75
C GLY A 130 33.75 25.29 24.53
N GLN A 131 33.39 24.08 24.08
CA GLN A 131 33.93 23.51 22.84
C GLN A 131 33.15 24.05 21.64
N LYS A 132 33.85 24.39 20.56
CA LYS A 132 33.21 24.83 19.31
C LYS A 132 32.90 23.63 18.41
N ALA A 133 31.73 23.67 17.78
CA ALA A 133 31.35 22.72 16.76
C ALA A 133 32.18 22.92 15.49
N ASP A 134 32.44 21.83 14.77
CA ASP A 134 33.25 21.82 13.54
C ASP A 134 32.56 21.00 12.43
N ASN A 135 33.25 20.84 11.30
CA ASN A 135 32.78 20.07 10.15
C ASN A 135 32.63 18.55 10.42
N PHE A 136 33.12 18.06 11.56
CA PHE A 136 32.87 16.69 12.03
C PHE A 136 31.72 16.62 13.03
N THR A 137 31.31 17.75 13.63
CA THR A 137 30.13 17.83 14.51
C THR A 137 28.84 17.98 13.71
N TYR A 138 28.77 19.00 12.85
CA TYR A 138 27.52 19.44 12.21
C TYR A 138 26.81 18.36 11.38
N PRO A 139 27.49 17.50 10.58
CA PRO A 139 26.80 16.49 9.80
C PRO A 139 25.92 15.55 10.63
N PHE A 140 26.36 15.20 11.84
CA PHE A 140 25.61 14.28 12.71
C PHE A 140 24.53 14.98 13.53
N VAL A 141 24.72 16.26 13.88
CA VAL A 141 23.70 17.10 14.51
C VAL A 141 22.55 17.36 13.53
N LEU A 142 22.88 17.75 12.28
CA LEU A 142 21.91 17.95 11.21
C LEU A 142 21.15 16.66 10.86
N LYS A 143 21.87 15.52 10.81
CA LYS A 143 21.25 14.21 10.67
C LYS A 143 20.22 13.96 11.79
N ALA A 144 20.60 14.21 13.05
CA ALA A 144 19.72 14.02 14.19
C ALA A 144 18.49 14.96 14.16
N CYS A 145 18.66 16.22 13.75
CA CYS A 145 17.56 17.13 13.49
C CYS A 145 16.61 16.60 12.41
N GLY A 146 17.15 16.08 11.32
CA GLY A 146 16.38 15.47 10.24
C GLY A 146 15.64 14.19 10.66
N ASP A 147 16.29 13.30 11.41
CA ASP A 147 15.70 12.06 11.93
C ASP A 147 14.53 12.31 12.89
N LEU A 148 14.61 13.39 13.67
CA LEU A 148 13.57 13.79 14.63
C LEU A 148 12.56 14.80 14.07
N LEU A 149 12.70 15.18 12.79
CA LEU A 149 11.87 16.19 12.13
C LEU A 149 11.80 17.53 12.89
N LEU A 150 12.88 17.92 13.58
CA LEU A 150 12.96 19.15 14.37
C LEU A 150 13.28 20.36 13.49
N GLY A 151 12.33 20.77 12.65
CA GLY A 151 12.50 21.81 11.63
C GLY A 151 13.07 23.14 12.15
N GLU A 152 12.58 23.64 13.28
CA GLU A 152 13.07 24.89 13.86
C GLU A 152 14.50 24.75 14.41
N THR A 153 14.79 23.65 15.12
CA THR A 153 16.15 23.40 15.65
C THR A 153 17.14 23.21 14.50
N GLY A 154 16.77 22.46 13.46
CA GLY A 154 17.59 22.28 12.27
C GLY A 154 17.92 23.59 11.56
N ARG A 155 16.95 24.51 11.45
CA ARG A 155 17.20 25.86 10.90
C ARG A 155 18.13 26.69 11.78
N ARG A 156 18.03 26.62 13.10
CA ARG A 156 18.97 27.29 14.02
C ARG A 156 20.39 26.75 13.85
N VAL A 157 20.55 25.43 13.80
CA VAL A 157 21.85 24.79 13.55
C VAL A 157 22.41 25.17 12.16
N HIS A 158 21.56 25.27 11.13
CA HIS A 158 21.99 25.77 9.82
C HIS A 158 22.48 27.23 9.90
N SER A 159 21.81 28.12 10.63
CA SER A 159 22.32 29.48 10.85
C SER A 159 23.69 29.48 11.54
N GLU A 160 23.90 28.60 12.53
CA GLU A 160 25.20 28.43 13.19
C GLU A 160 26.29 27.92 12.22
N VAL A 161 25.96 27.01 11.30
CA VAL A 161 26.87 26.55 10.24
C VAL A 161 27.33 27.72 9.37
N VAL A 162 26.39 28.59 8.95
CA VAL A 162 26.68 29.77 8.13
C VAL A 162 27.55 30.77 8.89
N VAL A 163 27.23 31.05 10.16
CA VAL A 163 28.04 31.95 11.01
C VAL A 163 29.44 31.38 11.24
N SER A 164 29.58 30.07 11.27
CA SER A 164 30.88 29.39 11.44
C SER A 164 31.69 29.29 10.14
N GLY A 165 31.14 29.71 8.99
CA GLY A 165 31.80 29.64 7.68
C GLY A 165 31.95 28.21 7.13
N LEU A 166 31.16 27.26 7.63
CA LEU A 166 31.25 25.84 7.28
C LEU A 166 30.21 25.40 6.24
N GLU A 167 29.43 26.33 5.68
CA GLU A 167 28.41 26.05 4.68
C GLU A 167 28.98 25.56 3.33
N SER A 168 30.26 25.84 3.07
CA SER A 168 30.99 25.40 1.88
C SER A 168 31.66 24.03 2.04
N ASP A 169 31.72 23.47 3.26
CA ASP A 169 32.26 22.13 3.48
C ASP A 169 31.31 21.08 2.90
N ILE A 170 31.84 20.20 2.04
CA ILE A 170 31.04 19.21 1.29
C ILE A 170 30.24 18.26 2.20
N TYR A 171 30.78 17.88 3.37
CA TYR A 171 30.10 16.97 4.29
C TYR A 171 28.97 17.68 5.03
N VAL A 172 29.19 18.93 5.43
CA VAL A 172 28.17 19.77 6.08
C VAL A 172 27.06 20.12 5.09
N ALA A 173 27.41 20.53 3.86
CA ALA A 173 26.46 20.83 2.80
C ALA A 173 25.59 19.60 2.46
N ASN A 174 26.19 18.43 2.27
CA ASN A 174 25.44 17.18 2.04
C ASN A 174 24.49 16.83 3.20
N ALA A 175 24.90 17.07 4.44
CA ALA A 175 24.04 16.86 5.61
C ALA A 175 22.87 17.87 5.68
N LEU A 176 23.09 19.12 5.27
CA LEU A 176 22.03 20.12 5.14
C LEU A 176 21.01 19.70 4.08
N LEU A 177 21.46 19.26 2.90
CA LEU A 177 20.57 18.75 1.84
C LEU A 177 19.70 17.59 2.35
N ALA A 178 20.31 16.62 3.04
CA ALA A 178 19.60 15.48 3.59
C ALA A 178 18.60 15.88 4.68
N MET A 179 18.96 16.85 5.54
CA MET A 179 18.07 17.37 6.58
C MET A 179 16.84 18.06 5.97
N TYR A 180 17.04 19.00 5.04
CA TYR A 180 15.92 19.69 4.39
C TYR A 180 15.05 18.76 3.55
N SER A 181 15.65 17.77 2.89
CA SER A 181 14.91 16.72 2.19
C SER A 181 14.01 15.91 3.14
N LYS A 182 14.47 15.60 4.37
CA LYS A 182 13.65 14.94 5.39
C LYS A 182 12.53 15.83 5.94
N PHE A 183 12.73 17.14 5.99
CA PHE A 183 11.66 18.08 6.33
C PHE A 183 10.65 18.27 5.19
N GLY A 184 10.90 17.71 4.01
CA GLY A 184 10.10 17.91 2.81
C GLY A 184 10.30 19.26 2.12
N ASP A 185 11.25 20.07 2.59
CA ASP A 185 11.56 21.38 2.02
C ASP A 185 12.56 21.23 0.86
N MET A 186 12.08 20.65 -0.23
CA MET A 186 12.88 20.45 -1.45
C MET A 186 13.22 21.76 -2.17
N GLY A 187 12.55 22.87 -1.83
CA GLY A 187 12.89 24.20 -2.32
C GLY A 187 14.21 24.68 -1.73
N LEU A 188 14.34 24.69 -0.39
CA LEU A 188 15.58 25.04 0.28
C LEU A 188 16.71 24.05 -0.03
N ALA A 189 16.42 22.75 -0.11
CA ALA A 189 17.41 21.76 -0.52
C ALA A 189 17.98 22.07 -1.92
N ARG A 190 17.12 22.40 -2.90
CA ARG A 190 17.58 22.77 -4.25
C ARG A 190 18.39 24.05 -4.24
N MET A 191 17.94 25.08 -3.51
CA MET A 191 18.69 26.34 -3.40
C MET A 191 20.08 26.13 -2.81
N LEU A 192 20.21 25.29 -1.79
CA LEU A 192 21.51 24.94 -1.21
C LEU A 192 22.39 24.20 -2.22
N PHE A 193 21.82 23.19 -2.89
CA PHE A 193 22.52 22.40 -3.90
C PHE A 193 23.07 23.29 -5.04
N ASP A 194 22.25 24.22 -5.53
CA ASP A 194 22.64 25.15 -6.60
C ASP A 194 23.77 26.12 -6.17
N ARG A 195 23.86 26.44 -4.87
CA ARG A 195 24.91 27.30 -4.31
C ARG A 195 26.22 26.57 -3.99
N MET A 196 26.25 25.23 -4.01
CA MET A 196 27.47 24.46 -3.78
C MET A 196 28.47 24.69 -4.92
N LEU A 197 29.71 25.05 -4.56
CA LEU A 197 30.82 25.25 -5.51
C LEU A 197 31.31 23.91 -6.08
N GLU A 198 31.41 22.91 -5.22
CA GLU A 198 31.75 21.53 -5.58
C GLU A 198 30.60 20.61 -5.17
N ARG A 199 30.24 19.69 -6.06
CA ARG A 199 29.19 18.69 -5.83
C ARG A 199 29.77 17.31 -6.08
N ASP A 200 29.77 16.49 -5.04
CA ASP A 200 30.21 15.11 -5.15
C ASP A 200 29.02 14.19 -5.46
N LEU A 201 29.31 12.91 -5.69
CA LEU A 201 28.28 11.91 -5.97
C LEU A 201 27.22 11.81 -4.86
N ILE A 202 27.60 12.10 -3.60
CA ILE A 202 26.68 12.11 -2.46
C ILE A 202 25.71 13.29 -2.57
N SER A 203 26.15 14.48 -2.99
CA SER A 203 25.26 15.63 -3.24
C SER A 203 24.17 15.29 -4.26
N TRP A 204 24.56 14.72 -5.41
CA TRP A 204 23.63 14.33 -6.47
C TRP A 204 22.67 13.23 -6.02
N ASN A 205 23.18 12.17 -5.39
CA ASN A 205 22.36 11.07 -4.88
C ASN A 205 21.37 11.54 -3.79
N THR A 206 21.76 12.49 -2.95
CA THR A 206 20.88 13.09 -1.93
C THR A 206 19.73 13.85 -2.58
N MET A 207 20.00 14.63 -3.64
CA MET A 207 18.94 15.33 -4.38
C MET A 207 18.01 14.39 -5.13
N ILE A 208 18.55 13.39 -5.85
CA ILE A 208 17.76 12.40 -6.59
C ILE A 208 16.84 11.63 -5.63
N SER A 209 17.40 11.03 -4.58
CA SER A 209 16.61 10.28 -3.60
C SER A 209 15.65 11.18 -2.82
N GLY A 210 16.04 12.43 -2.56
CA GLY A 210 15.21 13.42 -1.88
C GLY A 210 13.98 13.81 -2.69
N TYR A 211 14.12 13.99 -4.00
CA TYR A 211 12.97 14.28 -4.87
C TYR A 211 12.01 13.10 -5.00
N VAL A 212 12.52 11.87 -5.12
CA VAL A 212 11.70 10.65 -5.13
C VAL A 212 10.90 10.53 -3.84
N LYS A 213 11.57 10.60 -2.67
CA LYS A 213 10.92 10.48 -1.36
C LYS A 213 9.88 11.56 -1.07
N ASN A 214 9.96 12.70 -1.76
CA ASN A 214 9.02 13.81 -1.64
C ASN A 214 8.05 13.89 -2.85
N ASN A 215 7.72 12.73 -3.44
CA ASN A 215 6.71 12.58 -4.51
C ASN A 215 6.95 13.47 -5.74
N ASN A 216 8.21 13.73 -6.09
CA ASN A 216 8.58 14.49 -7.28
C ASN A 216 9.58 13.74 -8.19
N PRO A 217 9.22 12.55 -8.69
CA PRO A 217 10.11 11.70 -9.48
C PRO A 217 10.57 12.36 -10.79
N ARG A 218 9.80 13.31 -11.35
CA ARG A 218 10.20 14.03 -12.57
C ARG A 218 11.44 14.90 -12.34
N LYS A 219 11.48 15.66 -11.24
CA LYS A 219 12.66 16.44 -10.86
C LYS A 219 13.86 15.55 -10.54
N ALA A 220 13.64 14.35 -10.01
CA ALA A 220 14.72 13.39 -9.80
C ALA A 220 15.40 12.99 -11.13
N LEU A 221 14.61 12.79 -12.20
CA LEU A 221 15.15 12.53 -13.54
C LEU A 221 15.87 13.75 -14.14
N GLU A 222 15.37 14.96 -13.93
CA GLU A 222 16.04 16.21 -14.36
C GLU A 222 17.42 16.36 -13.70
N VAL A 223 17.50 16.15 -12.38
CA VAL A 223 18.77 16.17 -11.64
C VAL A 223 19.74 15.09 -12.12
N PHE A 224 19.24 13.92 -12.50
CA PHE A 224 20.07 12.86 -13.08
C PHE A 224 20.63 13.23 -14.45
N GLU A 225 19.86 13.92 -15.27
CA GLU A 225 20.34 14.45 -16.55
C GLU A 225 21.42 15.53 -16.33
N GLU A 226 21.20 16.44 -15.37
CA GLU A 226 22.20 17.44 -14.95
C GLU A 226 23.50 16.77 -14.46
N MET A 227 23.41 15.72 -13.65
CA MET A 227 24.55 14.93 -13.18
C MET A 227 25.35 14.34 -14.35
N GLY A 228 24.66 13.80 -15.36
CA GLY A 228 25.30 13.27 -16.57
C GLY A 228 26.00 14.35 -17.39
N LYS A 229 25.39 15.54 -17.52
CA LYS A 229 26.01 16.72 -18.18
C LYS A 229 27.25 17.23 -17.43
N ALA A 230 27.29 17.06 -16.11
CA ALA A 230 28.46 17.35 -15.28
C ALA A 230 29.59 16.29 -15.38
N GLY A 231 29.41 15.24 -16.19
CA GLY A 231 30.43 14.22 -16.45
C GLY A 231 30.56 13.14 -15.36
N LEU A 232 29.65 13.11 -14.39
CA LEU A 232 29.64 12.12 -13.32
C LEU A 232 28.95 10.82 -13.77
N LYS A 233 29.51 9.68 -13.37
CA LYS A 233 28.94 8.36 -13.66
C LYS A 233 28.01 7.93 -12.52
N ALA A 234 26.87 7.37 -12.90
CA ALA A 234 25.90 6.81 -11.96
C ALA A 234 26.48 5.60 -11.20
N ASP A 235 26.29 5.57 -9.88
CA ASP A 235 26.57 4.40 -9.05
C ASP A 235 25.28 3.63 -8.72
N GLY A 236 25.39 2.56 -7.93
CA GLY A 236 24.23 1.77 -7.53
C GLY A 236 23.16 2.61 -6.82
N THR A 237 23.56 3.56 -5.96
CA THR A 237 22.63 4.43 -5.23
C THR A 237 21.88 5.37 -6.18
N THR A 238 22.59 5.96 -7.16
CA THR A 238 21.97 6.75 -8.22
C THR A 238 20.90 5.93 -8.94
N LEU A 239 21.27 4.72 -9.40
CA LEU A 239 20.38 3.89 -10.20
C LEU A 239 19.15 3.39 -9.42
N LEU A 240 19.27 3.11 -8.12
CA LEU A 240 18.13 2.79 -7.25
C LEU A 240 17.10 3.94 -7.24
N GLY A 241 17.57 5.18 -7.03
CA GLY A 241 16.70 6.36 -7.05
C GLY A 241 16.01 6.55 -8.40
N ILE A 242 16.74 6.36 -9.51
CA ILE A 242 16.18 6.52 -10.86
C ILE A 242 15.23 5.40 -11.25
N LEU A 243 15.49 4.16 -10.83
CA LEU A 243 14.55 3.05 -11.05
C LEU A 243 13.24 3.27 -10.29
N SER A 244 13.31 3.76 -9.05
CA SER A 244 12.12 4.14 -8.28
C SER A 244 11.34 5.28 -8.97
N ALA A 245 12.03 6.33 -9.44
CA ALA A 245 11.40 7.39 -10.23
C ALA A 245 10.74 6.87 -11.53
N CYS A 246 11.39 5.93 -12.23
CA CYS A 246 10.83 5.30 -13.42
C CYS A 246 9.58 4.47 -13.10
N ALA A 247 9.59 3.76 -11.96
CA ALA A 247 8.48 2.96 -11.50
C ALA A 247 7.25 3.84 -11.18
N GLU A 248 7.45 4.96 -10.49
CA GLU A 248 6.37 5.92 -10.17
C GLU A 248 5.81 6.63 -11.41
N LEU A 249 6.66 6.98 -12.36
CA LEU A 249 6.26 7.65 -13.61
C LEU A 249 5.77 6.69 -14.70
N LEU A 250 5.77 5.37 -14.44
CA LEU A 250 5.48 4.33 -15.43
C LEU A 250 6.37 4.46 -16.70
N ALA A 251 7.61 4.93 -16.52
CA ALA A 251 8.53 5.28 -17.59
C ALA A 251 9.30 4.05 -18.13
N LEU A 252 8.57 3.08 -18.69
CA LEU A 252 9.10 1.78 -19.11
C LEU A 252 10.31 1.89 -20.07
N LYS A 253 10.30 2.85 -21.00
CA LYS A 253 11.39 3.03 -21.96
C LYS A 253 12.70 3.40 -21.25
N LEU A 254 12.65 4.41 -20.40
CA LEU A 254 13.81 4.84 -19.61
C LEU A 254 14.27 3.72 -18.66
N GLY A 255 13.34 3.03 -18.01
CA GLY A 255 13.65 1.87 -17.17
C GLY A 255 14.41 0.77 -17.92
N LYS A 256 14.08 0.52 -19.20
CA LYS A 256 14.83 -0.43 -20.06
C LYS A 256 16.22 0.09 -20.42
N GLU A 257 16.38 1.38 -20.68
CA GLU A 257 17.68 2.00 -20.95
C GLU A 257 18.61 1.88 -19.73
N ILE A 258 18.08 2.14 -18.53
CA ILE A 258 18.77 1.94 -17.26
C ILE A 258 19.10 0.46 -17.02
N HIS A 259 18.18 -0.46 -17.26
CA HIS A 259 18.45 -1.89 -17.16
C HIS A 259 19.60 -2.31 -18.10
N ALA A 260 19.60 -1.84 -19.35
CA ALA A 260 20.70 -2.10 -20.29
C ALA A 260 22.02 -1.48 -19.82
N TYR A 261 22.02 -0.34 -19.13
CA TYR A 261 23.21 0.22 -18.49
C TYR A 261 23.74 -0.68 -17.37
N VAL A 262 22.87 -1.17 -16.48
CA VAL A 262 23.23 -2.11 -15.39
C VAL A 262 23.87 -3.38 -15.97
N VAL A 263 23.28 -3.98 -17.00
CA VAL A 263 23.81 -5.20 -17.63
C VAL A 263 25.21 -4.98 -18.20
N ARG A 264 25.44 -3.86 -18.90
CA ARG A 264 26.74 -3.51 -19.50
C ARG A 264 27.83 -3.21 -18.46
N LYS A 265 27.46 -2.77 -17.26
CA LYS A 265 28.37 -2.39 -16.16
C LYS A 265 28.33 -3.38 -14.98
N SER A 266 27.77 -4.56 -15.19
CA SER A 266 27.37 -5.50 -14.14
C SER A 266 28.47 -5.86 -13.14
N VAL A 267 29.73 -5.97 -13.57
CA VAL A 267 30.86 -6.29 -12.66
C VAL A 267 31.13 -5.18 -11.63
N GLU A 268 30.81 -3.92 -11.95
CA GLU A 268 31.10 -2.75 -11.10
C GLU A 268 29.91 -2.34 -10.23
N ILE A 269 28.67 -2.61 -10.67
CA ILE A 269 27.47 -1.97 -10.10
C ILE A 269 26.41 -2.98 -9.64
N HIS A 270 26.42 -4.23 -10.14
CA HIS A 270 25.34 -5.18 -9.84
C HIS A 270 25.33 -5.61 -8.37
N ASN A 271 24.17 -5.45 -7.73
CA ASN A 271 23.88 -6.00 -6.41
C ASN A 271 22.42 -6.49 -6.34
N GLU A 272 22.10 -7.21 -5.27
CA GLU A 272 20.76 -7.76 -5.03
C GLU A 272 19.68 -6.65 -4.99
N PHE A 273 19.99 -5.52 -4.35
CA PHE A 273 19.10 -4.36 -4.26
C PHE A 273 18.66 -3.80 -5.64
N LEU A 274 19.60 -3.65 -6.58
CA LEU A 274 19.30 -3.18 -7.93
C LEU A 274 18.44 -4.16 -8.71
N THR A 275 18.64 -5.46 -8.50
CA THR A 275 17.80 -6.48 -9.14
C THR A 275 16.37 -6.40 -8.62
N ASN A 276 16.19 -6.23 -7.31
CA ASN A 276 14.88 -6.04 -6.68
C ASN A 276 14.20 -4.76 -7.18
N SER A 277 14.93 -3.64 -7.28
CA SER A 277 14.40 -2.40 -7.86
C SER A 277 14.05 -2.51 -9.35
N LEU A 278 14.77 -3.31 -10.13
CA LEU A 278 14.41 -3.59 -11.52
C LEU A 278 13.12 -4.42 -11.62
N ILE A 279 12.98 -5.45 -10.78
CA ILE A 279 11.76 -6.26 -10.66
C ILE A 279 10.57 -5.34 -10.36
N GLU A 280 10.69 -4.48 -9.34
CA GLU A 280 9.66 -3.51 -8.96
C GLU A 280 9.33 -2.53 -10.08
N MET A 281 10.34 -1.95 -10.75
CA MET A 281 10.13 -1.03 -11.86
C MET A 281 9.35 -1.68 -13.00
N TYR A 282 9.69 -2.92 -13.39
CA TYR A 282 8.94 -3.64 -14.41
C TYR A 282 7.53 -4.03 -13.96
N CYS A 283 7.33 -4.39 -12.69
CA CYS A 283 6.00 -4.66 -12.12
C CYS A 283 5.10 -3.42 -12.22
N ASN A 284 5.58 -2.26 -11.78
CA ASN A 284 4.80 -1.01 -11.81
C ASN A 284 4.50 -0.59 -13.25
N CYS A 285 5.44 -0.77 -14.17
CA CYS A 285 5.25 -0.52 -15.61
C CYS A 285 4.39 -1.59 -16.33
N LYS A 286 3.68 -2.46 -15.59
CA LYS A 286 2.82 -3.55 -16.11
C LYS A 286 3.53 -4.53 -17.05
N SER A 287 4.85 -4.69 -16.90
CA SER A 287 5.70 -5.55 -17.74
C SER A 287 6.13 -6.81 -16.99
N LEU A 288 5.14 -7.58 -16.53
CA LEU A 288 5.33 -8.75 -15.66
C LEU A 288 6.28 -9.81 -16.25
N ALA A 289 6.32 -9.97 -17.57
CA ALA A 289 7.22 -10.94 -18.21
C ALA A 289 8.71 -10.62 -17.96
N TYR A 290 9.11 -9.35 -18.02
CA TYR A 290 10.50 -8.96 -17.74
C TYR A 290 10.82 -9.09 -16.25
N SER A 291 9.90 -8.65 -15.40
CA SER A 291 10.02 -8.79 -13.94
C SER A 291 10.18 -10.27 -13.54
N ARG A 292 9.33 -11.15 -14.07
CA ARG A 292 9.36 -12.59 -13.80
C ARG A 292 10.66 -13.25 -14.24
N ARG A 293 11.20 -12.86 -15.40
CA ARG A 293 12.49 -13.35 -15.88
C ARG A 293 13.65 -12.94 -14.97
N LEU A 294 13.65 -11.71 -14.47
CA LEU A 294 14.65 -11.25 -13.51
C LEU A 294 14.52 -12.01 -12.20
N PHE A 295 13.30 -12.13 -11.68
CA PHE A 295 13.00 -12.86 -10.45
C PHE A 295 13.47 -14.32 -10.51
N ASP A 296 13.10 -15.07 -11.55
CA ASP A 296 13.50 -16.48 -11.68
C ASP A 296 15.02 -16.62 -11.87
N GLY A 297 15.70 -15.61 -12.43
CA GLY A 297 17.15 -15.56 -12.56
C GLY A 297 17.92 -15.34 -11.25
N VAL A 298 17.28 -14.86 -10.18
CA VAL A 298 17.89 -14.68 -8.86
C VAL A 298 18.11 -16.05 -8.22
N LYS A 299 19.37 -16.43 -7.96
CA LYS A 299 19.73 -17.74 -7.37
C LYS A 299 19.29 -17.89 -5.92
N LEU A 300 19.57 -16.87 -5.10
CA LEU A 300 19.19 -16.81 -3.68
C LEU A 300 18.25 -15.63 -3.52
N LYS A 301 16.97 -15.92 -3.35
CA LYS A 301 15.92 -14.91 -3.25
C LYS A 301 15.76 -14.51 -1.79
N ASP A 302 15.87 -13.21 -1.52
CA ASP A 302 15.54 -12.64 -0.22
C ASP A 302 14.03 -12.33 -0.12
N THR A 303 13.54 -12.02 1.07
CA THR A 303 12.13 -11.66 1.30
C THR A 303 11.68 -10.49 0.43
N VAL A 304 12.57 -9.53 0.16
CA VAL A 304 12.27 -8.37 -0.71
C VAL A 304 11.97 -8.82 -2.14
N SER A 305 12.79 -9.70 -2.73
CA SER A 305 12.57 -10.21 -4.09
C SER A 305 11.22 -10.93 -4.22
N TRP A 306 10.87 -11.76 -3.22
CA TRP A 306 9.57 -12.44 -3.15
C TRP A 306 8.43 -11.43 -3.09
N ASN A 307 8.52 -10.47 -2.16
CA ASN A 307 7.50 -9.44 -1.97
C ASN A 307 7.29 -8.60 -3.22
N SER A 308 8.36 -8.16 -3.90
CA SER A 308 8.27 -7.39 -5.15
C SER A 308 7.53 -8.14 -6.25
N MET A 309 7.75 -9.45 -6.39
CA MET A 309 7.08 -10.25 -7.43
C MET A 309 5.62 -10.59 -7.06
N ILE A 310 5.37 -10.99 -5.82
CA ILE A 310 4.02 -11.31 -5.31
C ILE A 310 3.13 -10.07 -5.39
N ARG A 311 3.61 -8.92 -4.90
CA ARG A 311 2.92 -7.63 -5.00
C ARG A 311 2.74 -7.20 -6.44
N GLY A 312 3.75 -7.42 -7.28
CA GLY A 312 3.67 -7.13 -8.70
C GLY A 312 2.51 -7.82 -9.40
N TYR A 313 2.27 -9.10 -9.14
CA TYR A 313 1.12 -9.82 -9.68
C TYR A 313 -0.21 -9.34 -9.09
N GLU A 314 -0.27 -9.13 -7.78
CA GLU A 314 -1.47 -8.64 -7.08
C GLU A 314 -1.91 -7.27 -7.63
N GLN A 315 -1.01 -6.30 -7.74
CA GLN A 315 -1.32 -4.95 -8.21
C GLN A 315 -1.69 -4.89 -9.71
N ASN A 316 -1.28 -5.90 -10.48
CA ASN A 316 -1.63 -6.03 -11.89
C ASN A 316 -2.91 -6.87 -12.10
N GLY A 317 -3.60 -7.27 -11.03
CA GLY A 317 -4.89 -7.98 -11.06
C GLY A 317 -4.78 -9.48 -11.28
N ASP A 318 -3.59 -10.06 -11.15
CA ASP A 318 -3.36 -11.51 -11.26
C ASP A 318 -3.12 -12.10 -9.87
N ALA A 319 -4.18 -12.05 -9.05
CA ALA A 319 -4.18 -12.58 -7.70
C ALA A 319 -3.84 -14.07 -7.65
N PHE A 320 -4.24 -14.87 -8.65
CA PHE A 320 -3.94 -16.30 -8.70
C PHE A 320 -2.43 -16.56 -8.74
N GLU A 321 -1.70 -15.87 -9.61
CA GLU A 321 -0.24 -16.00 -9.68
C GLU A 321 0.44 -15.48 -8.42
N SER A 322 -0.09 -14.41 -7.81
CA SER A 322 0.38 -13.91 -6.50
C SER A 322 0.28 -14.99 -5.41
N LEU A 323 -0.89 -15.62 -5.25
CA LEU A 323 -1.09 -16.71 -4.28
C LEU A 323 -0.20 -17.92 -4.59
N ARG A 324 -0.03 -18.27 -5.87
CA ARG A 324 0.83 -19.38 -6.30
C ARG A 324 2.30 -19.14 -5.93
N LEU A 325 2.79 -17.91 -6.13
CA LEU A 325 4.15 -17.52 -5.74
C LEU A 325 4.35 -17.56 -4.23
N PHE A 326 3.35 -17.16 -3.45
CA PHE A 326 3.41 -17.31 -2.00
C PHE A 326 3.48 -18.76 -1.57
N CYS A 327 2.66 -19.66 -2.14
CA CYS A 327 2.81 -21.09 -1.87
C CYS A 327 4.23 -21.59 -2.19
N ARG A 328 4.83 -21.14 -3.30
CA ARG A 328 6.21 -21.46 -3.66
C ARG A 328 7.22 -20.92 -2.63
N MET A 329 7.07 -19.67 -2.20
CA MET A 329 7.88 -19.04 -1.17
C MET A 329 7.89 -19.86 0.13
N ILE A 330 6.72 -20.33 0.57
CA ILE A 330 6.58 -21.19 1.77
C ILE A 330 7.27 -22.55 1.56
N MET A 331 7.06 -23.20 0.41
CA MET A 331 7.65 -24.51 0.10
C MET A 331 9.18 -24.45 0.02
N GLU A 332 9.74 -23.32 -0.43
CA GLU A 332 11.19 -23.07 -0.47
C GLU A 332 11.77 -22.63 0.89
N GLY A 333 10.94 -22.55 1.94
CA GLY A 333 11.38 -22.24 3.30
C GLY A 333 11.73 -20.76 3.54
N ALA A 334 11.28 -19.85 2.67
CA ALA A 334 11.54 -18.43 2.84
C ALA A 334 10.70 -17.82 3.98
N GLU A 335 11.28 -16.83 4.67
CA GLU A 335 10.60 -16.14 5.77
C GLU A 335 9.51 -15.19 5.28
N VAL A 336 8.36 -15.26 5.94
CA VAL A 336 7.19 -14.42 5.67
C VAL A 336 7.23 -13.24 6.60
N ASP A 337 7.19 -12.04 6.04
CA ASP A 337 7.09 -10.79 6.79
C ASP A 337 5.69 -10.17 6.68
N GLU A 338 5.48 -9.06 7.36
CA GLU A 338 4.22 -8.31 7.37
C GLU A 338 3.78 -7.88 5.96
N VAL A 339 4.73 -7.46 5.11
CA VAL A 339 4.45 -7.02 3.73
C VAL A 339 3.93 -8.18 2.88
N THR A 340 4.52 -9.37 3.01
CA THR A 340 4.05 -10.60 2.35
C THR A 340 2.58 -10.85 2.70
N ILE A 341 2.26 -10.73 3.99
CA ILE A 341 0.94 -11.06 4.55
C ILE A 341 -0.13 -10.14 4.00
N ILE A 342 0.09 -8.83 4.08
CA ILE A 342 -0.85 -7.81 3.60
C ILE A 342 -1.12 -8.03 2.10
N THR A 343 -0.08 -8.28 1.32
CA THR A 343 -0.18 -8.51 -0.11
C THR A 343 -1.03 -9.75 -0.43
N ILE A 344 -0.86 -10.84 0.32
CA ILE A 344 -1.59 -12.08 0.09
C ILE A 344 -3.05 -12.00 0.55
N LEU A 345 -3.33 -11.26 1.63
CA LEU A 345 -4.70 -10.96 2.03
C LEU A 345 -5.41 -10.10 0.97
N GLY A 346 -4.72 -9.12 0.38
CA GLY A 346 -5.21 -8.34 -0.76
C GLY A 346 -5.50 -9.20 -1.99
N ALA A 347 -4.60 -10.13 -2.34
CA ALA A 347 -4.85 -11.09 -3.41
C ALA A 347 -6.08 -11.98 -3.13
N CYS A 348 -6.31 -12.38 -1.88
CA CYS A 348 -7.52 -13.15 -1.51
C CYS A 348 -8.81 -12.35 -1.71
N ASP A 349 -8.82 -11.06 -1.32
CA ASP A 349 -9.93 -10.13 -1.56
C ASP A 349 -10.28 -10.05 -3.07
N GLN A 350 -9.28 -9.83 -3.93
CA GLN A 350 -9.49 -9.64 -5.37
C GLN A 350 -10.25 -10.79 -6.05
N ILE A 351 -10.07 -12.02 -5.58
CA ILE A 351 -10.72 -13.22 -6.13
C ILE A 351 -11.74 -13.85 -5.17
N ASN A 352 -12.08 -13.18 -4.08
CA ASN A 352 -12.98 -13.67 -3.03
C ASN A 352 -12.59 -15.05 -2.46
N ALA A 353 -11.30 -15.34 -2.34
CA ALA A 353 -10.78 -16.65 -1.90
C ALA A 353 -10.84 -16.82 -0.37
N LEU A 354 -12.06 -16.84 0.19
CA LEU A 354 -12.31 -16.89 1.63
C LEU A 354 -11.58 -18.06 2.32
N GLN A 355 -11.63 -19.26 1.75
CA GLN A 355 -11.03 -20.46 2.35
C GLN A 355 -9.49 -20.38 2.38
N PHE A 356 -8.90 -19.82 1.33
CA PHE A 356 -7.46 -19.57 1.29
C PHE A 356 -7.09 -18.50 2.32
N GLY A 357 -7.84 -17.39 2.39
CA GLY A 357 -7.66 -16.34 3.39
C GLY A 357 -7.74 -16.86 4.83
N MET A 358 -8.65 -17.78 5.14
CA MET A 358 -8.74 -18.45 6.45
C MET A 358 -7.51 -19.32 6.75
N SER A 359 -6.99 -20.01 5.73
CA SER A 359 -5.78 -20.83 5.85
C SER A 359 -4.55 -19.95 6.10
N VAL A 360 -4.44 -18.83 5.37
CA VAL A 360 -3.42 -17.80 5.60
C VAL A 360 -3.54 -17.27 7.02
N HIS A 361 -4.71 -16.77 7.44
CA HIS A 361 -4.95 -16.27 8.80
C HIS A 361 -4.48 -17.25 9.89
N SER A 362 -4.81 -18.53 9.75
CA SER A 362 -4.35 -19.57 10.67
C SER A 362 -2.81 -19.70 10.73
N CYS A 363 -2.12 -19.54 9.59
CA CYS A 363 -0.66 -19.49 9.53
C CYS A 363 -0.10 -18.23 10.20
N LEU A 364 -0.75 -17.07 10.04
CA LEU A 364 -0.32 -15.80 10.64
C LEU A 364 -0.32 -15.85 12.17
N VAL A 365 -1.41 -16.39 12.73
CA VAL A 365 -1.56 -16.57 14.18
C VAL A 365 -0.43 -17.47 14.71
N LYS A 366 -0.14 -18.60 14.04
CA LYS A 366 0.96 -19.50 14.41
C LYS A 366 2.34 -18.86 14.34
N LYS A 367 2.53 -17.89 13.45
CA LYS A 367 3.79 -17.13 13.31
C LYS A 367 3.89 -15.92 14.26
N GLY A 368 2.90 -15.70 15.13
CA GLY A 368 2.92 -14.62 16.13
C GLY A 368 2.41 -13.27 15.63
N PHE A 369 1.79 -13.19 14.45
CA PHE A 369 1.25 -11.95 13.91
C PHE A 369 -0.15 -11.59 14.43
N GLY A 370 -0.75 -12.41 15.30
CA GLY A 370 -2.14 -12.23 15.75
C GLY A 370 -2.43 -10.91 16.48
N ALA A 371 -1.42 -10.27 17.08
CA ALA A 371 -1.56 -8.98 17.76
C ALA A 371 -1.13 -7.77 16.90
N ASN A 372 -0.68 -7.98 15.67
CA ASN A 372 -0.22 -6.91 14.80
C ASN A 372 -1.45 -6.18 14.20
N ILE A 373 -1.58 -4.87 14.49
CA ILE A 373 -2.71 -4.07 14.00
C ILE A 373 -2.77 -3.97 12.48
N ILE A 374 -1.64 -3.87 11.79
CA ILE A 374 -1.62 -3.71 10.34
C ILE A 374 -2.13 -5.00 9.67
N VAL A 375 -1.69 -6.16 10.19
CA VAL A 375 -2.21 -7.47 9.78
C VAL A 375 -3.69 -7.62 10.14
N GLY A 376 -4.09 -7.21 11.35
CA GLY A 376 -5.48 -7.23 11.80
C GLY A 376 -6.40 -6.42 10.89
N THR A 377 -6.01 -5.21 10.51
CA THR A 377 -6.75 -4.36 9.57
C THR A 377 -6.85 -4.99 8.18
N ALA A 378 -5.77 -5.59 7.66
CA ALA A 378 -5.81 -6.30 6.38
C ALA A 378 -6.73 -7.55 6.43
N LEU A 379 -6.82 -8.22 7.58
CA LEU A 379 -7.74 -9.34 7.80
C LEU A 379 -9.21 -8.90 7.85
N ILE A 380 -9.51 -7.74 8.46
CA ILE A 380 -10.85 -7.12 8.44
C ILE A 380 -11.30 -6.92 6.99
N ASP A 381 -10.46 -6.25 6.19
CA ASP A 381 -10.74 -5.99 4.78
C ASP A 381 -10.93 -7.29 3.97
N MET A 382 -10.02 -8.25 4.13
CA MET A 382 -10.10 -9.54 3.43
C MET A 382 -11.40 -10.27 3.78
N TYR A 383 -11.74 -10.39 5.06
CA TYR A 383 -12.96 -11.08 5.48
C TYR A 383 -14.22 -10.36 5.03
N SER A 384 -14.29 -9.04 5.16
CA SER A 384 -15.45 -8.27 4.70
C SER A 384 -15.62 -8.43 3.20
N LYS A 385 -14.57 -8.21 2.40
CA LYS A 385 -14.67 -8.27 0.94
C LYS A 385 -14.75 -9.70 0.37
N CYS A 386 -14.48 -10.73 1.17
CA CYS A 386 -14.82 -12.12 0.86
C CYS A 386 -16.22 -12.54 1.36
N GLY A 387 -17.02 -11.60 1.86
CA GLY A 387 -18.41 -11.84 2.27
C GLY A 387 -18.60 -12.40 3.68
N SER A 388 -17.56 -12.45 4.52
CA SER A 388 -17.62 -12.93 5.90
C SER A 388 -17.51 -11.79 6.92
N LEU A 389 -18.58 -11.00 7.02
CA LEU A 389 -18.62 -9.84 7.92
C LEU A 389 -18.48 -10.22 9.40
N SER A 390 -18.97 -11.41 9.79
CA SER A 390 -18.83 -11.91 11.16
C SER A 390 -17.37 -12.18 11.54
N CYS A 391 -16.57 -12.76 10.64
CA CYS A 391 -15.13 -12.95 10.87
C CYS A 391 -14.40 -11.60 10.89
N SER A 392 -14.77 -10.67 10.01
CA SER A 392 -14.26 -9.30 10.02
C SER A 392 -14.47 -8.63 11.38
N ARG A 393 -15.70 -8.72 11.94
CA ARG A 393 -16.00 -8.12 13.24
C ARG A 393 -15.23 -8.78 14.38
N ARG A 394 -15.10 -10.11 14.38
CA ARG A 394 -14.31 -10.84 15.38
C ARG A 394 -12.85 -10.40 15.38
N VAL A 395 -12.22 -10.31 14.22
CA VAL A 395 -10.84 -9.82 14.10
C VAL A 395 -10.75 -8.39 14.64
N PHE A 396 -11.69 -7.53 14.27
CA PHE A 396 -11.73 -6.16 14.80
C PHE A 396 -11.79 -6.13 16.34
N ASP A 397 -12.66 -6.94 16.95
CA ASP A 397 -12.78 -7.02 18.41
C ASP A 397 -11.47 -7.50 19.06
N GLU A 398 -10.80 -8.48 18.47
CA GLU A 398 -9.55 -9.09 18.95
C GLU A 398 -8.33 -8.15 18.85
N ILE A 399 -8.37 -7.08 18.03
CA ILE A 399 -7.26 -6.09 17.95
C ILE A 399 -7.10 -5.35 19.29
N PRO A 400 -5.95 -5.48 20.00
CA PRO A 400 -5.77 -4.92 21.34
C PRO A 400 -5.82 -3.40 21.39
N ARG A 401 -5.24 -2.73 20.39
CA ARG A 401 -5.19 -1.26 20.30
C ARG A 401 -5.53 -0.84 18.88
N LYS A 402 -6.79 -0.50 18.65
CA LYS A 402 -7.34 -0.06 17.35
C LYS A 402 -6.81 1.34 16.98
N ASN A 403 -6.64 1.58 15.69
CA ASN A 403 -6.31 2.88 15.10
C ASN A 403 -7.43 3.31 14.13
N LEU A 404 -7.39 4.55 13.63
CA LEU A 404 -8.42 5.08 12.72
C LEU A 404 -8.61 4.19 11.47
N VAL A 405 -7.53 3.60 10.95
CA VAL A 405 -7.59 2.72 9.78
C VAL A 405 -8.43 1.47 10.07
N ALA A 406 -8.22 0.80 11.21
CA ALA A 406 -9.01 -0.37 11.62
C ALA A 406 -10.50 -0.05 11.77
N TRP A 407 -10.83 1.11 12.34
CA TRP A 407 -12.22 1.58 12.43
C TRP A 407 -12.83 1.86 11.06
N SER A 408 -12.10 2.56 10.18
CA SER A 408 -12.55 2.85 8.82
C SER A 408 -12.83 1.59 8.01
N ALA A 409 -11.98 0.55 8.16
CA ALA A 409 -12.16 -0.75 7.52
C ALA A 409 -13.44 -1.45 8.00
N MET A 410 -13.73 -1.44 9.30
CA MET A 410 -14.95 -2.04 9.85
C MET A 410 -16.21 -1.27 9.44
N ILE A 411 -16.18 0.07 9.48
CA ILE A 411 -17.30 0.93 9.05
C ILE A 411 -17.60 0.72 7.56
N SER A 412 -16.54 0.72 6.72
CA SER A 412 -16.66 0.42 5.30
C SER A 412 -17.21 -0.97 5.05
N GLY A 413 -16.76 -1.98 5.82
CA GLY A 413 -17.27 -3.33 5.73
C GLY A 413 -18.76 -3.45 6.06
N TYR A 414 -19.24 -2.75 7.09
CA TYR A 414 -20.67 -2.66 7.37
C TYR A 414 -21.45 -1.98 6.24
N GLY A 415 -20.96 -0.85 5.73
CA GLY A 415 -21.56 -0.13 4.60
C GLY A 415 -21.68 -0.98 3.34
N ALA A 416 -20.60 -1.67 2.95
CA ALA A 416 -20.57 -2.56 1.79
C ALA A 416 -21.55 -3.75 1.93
N HIS A 417 -21.96 -4.11 3.14
CA HIS A 417 -22.90 -5.20 3.41
C HIS A 417 -24.35 -4.71 3.63
N GLY A 418 -24.62 -3.42 3.41
CA GLY A 418 -25.94 -2.82 3.62
C GLY A 418 -26.32 -2.59 5.08
N ARG A 419 -25.37 -2.72 6.01
CA ARG A 419 -25.57 -2.59 7.46
C ARG A 419 -25.22 -1.18 7.95
N GLY A 420 -25.93 -0.18 7.43
CA GLY A 420 -25.60 1.23 7.68
C GLY A 420 -25.76 1.65 9.15
N GLU A 421 -26.76 1.11 9.84
CA GLU A 421 -26.99 1.39 11.27
C GLU A 421 -25.82 0.89 12.14
N GLU A 422 -25.32 -0.33 11.86
CA GLU A 422 -24.14 -0.86 12.52
C GLU A 422 -22.87 -0.05 12.19
N ALA A 423 -22.77 0.48 10.96
CA ALA A 423 -21.68 1.38 10.58
C ALA A 423 -21.70 2.69 11.39
N ILE A 424 -22.89 3.28 11.59
CA ILE A 424 -23.08 4.49 12.41
C ILE A 424 -22.81 4.22 13.88
N SER A 425 -23.28 3.09 14.40
CA SER A 425 -22.96 2.64 15.76
C SER A 425 -21.45 2.52 15.97
N CYS A 426 -20.74 1.93 15.00
CA CYS A 426 -19.29 1.81 15.04
C CYS A 426 -18.57 3.18 14.97
N TYR A 427 -19.09 4.12 14.19
CA TYR A 427 -18.60 5.51 14.16
C TYR A 427 -18.79 6.22 15.51
N HIS A 428 -19.94 6.07 16.15
CA HIS A 428 -20.18 6.64 17.48
C HIS A 428 -19.30 6.00 18.55
N GLU A 429 -19.04 4.70 18.46
CA GLU A 429 -18.09 4.00 19.33
C GLU A 429 -16.67 4.57 19.17
N LEU A 430 -16.22 4.84 17.94
CA LEU A 430 -14.93 5.51 17.68
C LEU A 430 -14.84 6.86 18.40
N VAL A 431 -15.87 7.70 18.24
CA VAL A 431 -15.91 9.05 18.83
C VAL A 431 -15.94 8.97 20.37
N ALA A 432 -16.71 8.04 20.93
CA ALA A 432 -16.77 7.79 22.38
C ALA A 432 -15.43 7.32 22.96
N ASN A 433 -14.58 6.66 22.16
CA ASN A 433 -13.22 6.28 22.53
C ASN A 433 -12.19 7.43 22.36
N ASN A 434 -12.64 8.68 22.23
CA ASN A 434 -11.82 9.88 22.09
C ASN A 434 -10.91 9.90 20.84
N PHE A 435 -11.29 9.19 19.78
CA PHE A 435 -10.65 9.34 18.48
C PHE A 435 -11.29 10.49 17.70
N THR A 436 -10.46 11.34 17.08
CA THR A 436 -10.93 12.35 16.13
C THR A 436 -11.02 11.71 14.74
N PRO A 437 -12.21 11.68 14.10
CA PRO A 437 -12.36 11.14 12.75
C PRO A 437 -11.47 11.87 11.74
N ASP A 438 -10.78 11.12 10.89
CA ASP A 438 -10.05 11.64 9.74
C ASP A 438 -10.88 11.54 8.44
N GLU A 439 -10.31 12.02 7.33
CA GLU A 439 -10.92 11.94 5.99
C GLU A 439 -11.34 10.49 5.62
N GLY A 440 -10.56 9.48 6.00
CA GLY A 440 -10.85 8.08 5.69
C GLY A 440 -12.07 7.56 6.42
N VAL A 441 -12.16 7.80 7.74
CA VAL A 441 -13.32 7.42 8.56
C VAL A 441 -14.58 8.13 8.09
N LEU A 442 -14.49 9.44 7.83
CA LEU A 442 -15.62 10.26 7.39
C LEU A 442 -16.15 9.83 6.01
N THR A 443 -15.26 9.52 5.07
CA THR A 443 -15.64 8.92 3.78
C THR A 443 -16.34 7.57 3.98
N SER A 444 -15.80 6.72 4.86
CA SER A 444 -16.35 5.38 5.13
C SER A 444 -17.78 5.44 5.67
N VAL A 445 -18.04 6.32 6.65
CA VAL A 445 -19.37 6.45 7.25
C VAL A 445 -20.36 7.12 6.30
N LEU A 446 -19.94 8.11 5.50
CA LEU A 446 -20.79 8.73 4.49
C LEU A 446 -21.18 7.75 3.38
N SER A 447 -20.24 6.89 2.96
CA SER A 447 -20.53 5.80 2.02
C SER A 447 -21.53 4.80 2.62
N ALA A 448 -21.39 4.45 3.90
CA ALA A 448 -22.35 3.59 4.59
C ALA A 448 -23.75 4.24 4.66
N CYS A 449 -23.85 5.53 4.99
CA CYS A 449 -25.10 6.29 4.93
C CYS A 449 -25.72 6.24 3.54
N SER A 450 -24.91 6.46 2.50
CA SER A 450 -25.35 6.42 1.09
C SER A 450 -25.94 5.08 0.69
N HIS A 451 -25.34 3.97 1.14
CA HIS A 451 -25.83 2.62 0.83
C HIS A 451 -27.03 2.17 1.67
N ALA A 452 -27.27 2.80 2.82
CA ALA A 452 -28.39 2.49 3.72
C ALA A 452 -29.52 3.53 3.67
N GLY A 453 -29.35 4.63 2.94
CA GLY A 453 -30.37 5.68 2.82
C GLY A 453 -30.51 6.57 4.05
N LEU A 454 -29.48 6.64 4.89
CA LEU A 454 -29.47 7.43 6.13
C LEU A 454 -29.19 8.92 5.82
N VAL A 455 -30.14 9.59 5.15
CA VAL A 455 -29.97 10.96 4.61
C VAL A 455 -29.64 11.96 5.72
N ASN A 456 -30.39 11.93 6.82
CA ASN A 456 -30.23 12.90 7.92
C ASN A 456 -28.86 12.74 8.59
N GLU A 457 -28.46 11.51 8.92
CA GLU A 457 -27.16 11.21 9.50
C GLU A 457 -26.02 11.60 8.54
N GLY A 458 -26.13 11.25 7.26
CA GLY A 458 -25.12 11.61 6.25
C GLY A 458 -24.93 13.12 6.12
N LYS A 459 -26.02 13.91 6.08
CA LYS A 459 -25.94 15.39 6.08
C LYS A 459 -25.32 15.92 7.38
N HIS A 460 -25.72 15.36 8.52
CA HIS A 460 -25.22 15.78 9.83
C HIS A 460 -23.70 15.56 9.94
N ILE A 461 -23.21 14.37 9.58
CA ILE A 461 -21.78 14.04 9.60
C ILE A 461 -20.99 14.91 8.62
N PHE A 462 -21.51 15.12 7.41
CA PHE A 462 -20.87 15.98 6.41
C PHE A 462 -20.67 17.42 6.91
N ASN A 463 -21.64 17.96 7.66
CA ASN A 463 -21.50 19.31 8.24
C ASN A 463 -20.52 19.35 9.41
N ARG A 464 -20.54 18.35 10.31
CA ARG A 464 -19.61 18.25 11.45
C ARG A 464 -18.16 18.11 11.03
N MET A 465 -17.92 17.47 9.89
CA MET A 465 -16.59 17.31 9.30
C MET A 465 -15.79 18.63 9.24
N THR A 466 -16.41 19.70 8.73
CA THR A 466 -15.76 21.01 8.64
C THR A 466 -15.75 21.74 9.98
N ILE A 467 -16.86 21.69 10.72
CA ILE A 467 -17.08 22.52 11.92
C ILE A 467 -16.32 21.99 13.14
N GLU A 468 -16.35 20.69 13.38
CA GLU A 468 -15.81 20.06 14.60
C GLU A 468 -14.45 19.39 14.36
N TYR A 469 -14.24 18.80 13.19
CA TYR A 469 -13.03 18.04 12.90
C TYR A 469 -12.02 18.80 12.04
N ASN A 470 -12.38 19.99 11.55
CA ASN A 470 -11.55 20.84 10.69
C ASN A 470 -10.99 20.08 9.46
N VAL A 471 -11.76 19.12 8.93
CA VAL A 471 -11.43 18.39 7.70
C VAL A 471 -12.21 19.04 6.56
N LYS A 472 -11.52 19.44 5.49
CA LYS A 472 -12.17 20.07 4.34
C LYS A 472 -12.79 19.02 3.39
N PRO A 473 -14.03 19.21 2.90
CA PRO A 473 -14.66 18.30 1.96
C PRO A 473 -13.83 18.09 0.71
N GLY A 474 -13.60 16.82 0.38
CA GLY A 474 -12.84 16.36 -0.78
C GLY A 474 -13.76 15.67 -1.78
N LEU A 475 -13.21 15.24 -2.93
CA LEU A 475 -13.99 14.57 -3.98
C LEU A 475 -14.73 13.31 -3.48
N ALA A 476 -14.10 12.53 -2.60
CA ALA A 476 -14.71 11.33 -2.04
C ALA A 476 -15.93 11.66 -1.18
N HIS A 477 -15.80 12.64 -0.27
CA HIS A 477 -16.89 13.11 0.58
C HIS A 477 -18.09 13.63 -0.23
N TYR A 478 -17.85 14.49 -1.23
CA TYR A 478 -18.91 14.98 -2.11
C TYR A 478 -19.54 13.86 -2.94
N SER A 479 -18.75 12.90 -3.42
CA SER A 479 -19.28 11.74 -4.16
C SER A 479 -20.25 10.93 -3.31
N CYS A 480 -19.91 10.64 -2.06
CA CYS A 480 -20.80 9.92 -1.15
C CYS A 480 -22.10 10.70 -0.87
N LEU A 481 -22.02 12.01 -0.66
CA LEU A 481 -23.20 12.84 -0.39
C LEU A 481 -24.10 12.99 -1.63
N VAL A 482 -23.53 13.17 -2.82
CA VAL A 482 -24.28 13.18 -4.08
C VAL A 482 -24.97 11.84 -4.32
N ASP A 483 -24.27 10.72 -4.10
CA ASP A 483 -24.86 9.38 -4.23
C ASP A 483 -26.00 9.18 -3.21
N LEU A 484 -25.82 9.62 -1.96
CA LEU A 484 -26.84 9.56 -0.90
C LEU A 484 -28.11 10.34 -1.26
N LEU A 485 -27.96 11.62 -1.62
CA LEU A 485 -29.07 12.49 -2.00
C LEU A 485 -29.76 12.00 -3.26
N GLY A 486 -28.97 11.59 -4.24
CA GLY A 486 -29.44 11.07 -5.51
C GLY A 486 -30.27 9.80 -5.35
N ARG A 487 -29.80 8.83 -4.57
CA ARG A 487 -30.55 7.59 -4.27
C ARG A 487 -31.83 7.87 -3.52
N ALA A 488 -31.81 8.79 -2.54
CA ALA A 488 -32.96 9.17 -1.75
C ALA A 488 -34.03 10.00 -2.51
N GLY A 489 -33.76 10.42 -3.76
CA GLY A 489 -34.72 11.20 -4.57
C GLY A 489 -34.57 12.71 -4.44
N HIS A 490 -33.60 13.19 -3.66
CA HIS A 490 -33.25 14.61 -3.57
C HIS A 490 -32.36 15.04 -4.75
N VAL A 491 -32.81 14.76 -5.98
CA VAL A 491 -32.02 14.94 -7.22
C VAL A 491 -31.65 16.42 -7.44
N ASP A 492 -32.57 17.34 -7.21
CA ASP A 492 -32.29 18.77 -7.38
C ASP A 492 -31.27 19.28 -6.35
N GLU A 493 -31.39 18.83 -5.09
CA GLU A 493 -30.41 19.15 -4.03
C GLU A 493 -29.02 18.59 -4.37
N ALA A 494 -28.96 17.36 -4.88
CA ALA A 494 -27.70 16.75 -5.34
C ALA A 494 -27.07 17.57 -6.49
N TYR A 495 -27.88 18.08 -7.42
CA TYR A 495 -27.39 18.93 -8.50
C TYR A 495 -26.89 20.30 -8.01
N GLU A 496 -27.58 20.92 -7.05
CA GLU A 496 -27.12 22.17 -6.42
C GLU A 496 -25.80 21.96 -5.67
N LEU A 497 -25.64 20.84 -4.96
CA LEU A 497 -24.39 20.48 -4.31
C LEU A 497 -23.24 20.34 -5.33
N ILE A 498 -23.51 19.75 -6.49
CA ILE A 498 -22.49 19.62 -7.55
C ILE A 498 -22.05 20.97 -8.10
N LYS A 499 -22.96 21.96 -8.15
CA LYS A 499 -22.64 23.31 -8.63
C LYS A 499 -21.90 24.15 -7.59
N THR A 500 -22.13 23.91 -6.31
CA THR A 500 -21.62 24.75 -5.20
C THR A 500 -20.37 24.19 -4.52
N MET A 501 -19.93 22.98 -4.86
CA MET A 501 -18.73 22.39 -4.26
C MET A 501 -17.45 23.22 -4.49
N GLU A 502 -16.57 23.25 -3.49
CA GLU A 502 -15.31 24.01 -3.53
C GLU A 502 -14.24 23.39 -4.43
N VAL A 503 -14.41 22.11 -4.79
CA VAL A 503 -13.51 21.34 -5.64
C VAL A 503 -14.13 21.10 -7.01
N LYS A 504 -13.33 20.97 -8.07
CA LYS A 504 -13.87 20.70 -9.40
C LYS A 504 -14.50 19.29 -9.45
N PRO A 505 -15.78 19.12 -9.87
CA PRO A 505 -16.43 17.82 -9.88
C PRO A 505 -15.69 16.80 -10.78
N SER A 506 -15.51 15.58 -10.28
CA SER A 506 -14.91 14.48 -11.04
C SER A 506 -15.93 13.78 -11.94
N SER A 507 -15.44 12.97 -12.89
CA SER A 507 -16.30 12.11 -13.73
C SER A 507 -17.15 11.16 -12.90
N ASP A 508 -16.67 10.69 -11.74
CA ASP A 508 -17.37 9.73 -10.90
C ASP A 508 -18.57 10.36 -10.20
N ILE A 509 -18.45 11.62 -9.75
CA ILE A 509 -19.57 12.36 -9.14
C ILE A 509 -20.70 12.54 -10.17
N TRP A 510 -20.37 12.95 -11.40
CA TRP A 510 -21.36 13.05 -12.47
C TRP A 510 -21.94 11.67 -12.83
N ALA A 511 -21.14 10.60 -12.85
CA ALA A 511 -21.65 9.26 -13.10
C ALA A 511 -22.63 8.80 -12.00
N ALA A 512 -22.32 9.04 -10.72
CA ALA A 512 -23.23 8.77 -9.60
C ALA A 512 -24.55 9.58 -9.73
N PHE A 513 -24.44 10.86 -10.09
CA PHE A 513 -25.61 11.71 -10.33
C PHE A 513 -26.45 11.25 -11.54
N LEU A 514 -25.81 10.77 -12.61
CA LEU A 514 -26.50 10.17 -13.76
C LEU A 514 -27.27 8.91 -13.35
N SER A 515 -26.68 8.06 -12.51
CA SER A 515 -27.36 6.89 -11.95
C SER A 515 -28.55 7.27 -11.08
N ALA A 516 -28.48 8.35 -10.30
CA ALA A 516 -29.60 8.90 -9.55
C ALA A 516 -30.72 9.42 -10.46
N CYS A 517 -30.37 10.15 -11.52
CA CYS A 517 -31.34 10.62 -12.51
C CYS A 517 -32.06 9.45 -13.20
N ARG A 518 -31.38 8.32 -13.44
CA ARG A 518 -32.01 7.09 -13.93
C ARG A 518 -33.03 6.54 -12.95
N LEU A 519 -32.66 6.44 -11.67
CA LEU A 519 -33.53 5.88 -10.63
C LEU A 519 -34.83 6.68 -10.51
N HIS A 520 -34.75 8.00 -10.58
CA HIS A 520 -35.88 8.92 -10.42
C HIS A 520 -36.46 9.45 -11.74
N LYS A 521 -36.09 8.84 -12.87
CA LYS A 521 -36.59 9.15 -14.23
C LYS A 521 -36.46 10.63 -14.64
N ASN A 522 -35.44 11.33 -14.17
CA ASN A 522 -35.19 12.73 -14.52
C ASN A 522 -34.30 12.84 -15.77
N VAL A 523 -34.91 12.78 -16.95
CA VAL A 523 -34.18 12.77 -18.23
C VAL A 523 -33.40 14.06 -18.47
N LYS A 524 -33.93 15.21 -18.08
CA LYS A 524 -33.32 16.52 -18.33
C LYS A 524 -31.96 16.65 -17.63
N LEU A 525 -31.90 16.30 -16.35
CA LEU A 525 -30.64 16.34 -15.59
C LEU A 525 -29.71 15.18 -15.97
N ALA A 526 -30.26 14.03 -16.39
CA ALA A 526 -29.47 12.94 -16.94
C ALA A 526 -28.67 13.35 -18.18
N GLU A 527 -29.28 14.09 -19.12
CA GLU A 527 -28.60 14.57 -20.34
C GLU A 527 -27.43 15.52 -20.00
N VAL A 528 -27.65 16.45 -19.07
CA VAL A 528 -26.60 17.36 -18.58
C VAL A 528 -25.44 16.58 -17.95
N SER A 529 -25.77 15.62 -17.07
CA SER A 529 -24.76 14.80 -16.39
C SER A 529 -23.97 13.94 -17.37
N ALA A 530 -24.66 13.26 -18.29
CA ALA A 530 -24.03 12.40 -19.29
C ALA A 530 -23.07 13.18 -20.19
N GLN A 531 -23.45 14.38 -20.62
CA GLN A 531 -22.59 15.24 -21.43
C GLN A 531 -21.29 15.59 -20.68
N LYS A 532 -21.38 15.94 -19.39
CA LYS A 532 -20.20 16.18 -18.55
C LYS A 532 -19.30 14.95 -18.42
N VAL A 533 -19.88 13.77 -18.23
CA VAL A 533 -19.10 12.52 -18.19
C VAL A 533 -18.43 12.23 -19.54
N PHE A 534 -19.11 12.46 -20.67
CA PHE A 534 -18.54 12.22 -22.00
C PHE A 534 -17.37 13.15 -22.33
N GLU A 535 -17.42 14.41 -21.86
CA GLU A 535 -16.33 15.38 -21.98
C GLU A 535 -15.10 14.96 -21.16
N MET A 536 -15.31 14.46 -19.93
CA MET A 536 -14.23 14.11 -19.01
C MET A 536 -13.64 12.72 -19.25
N HIS A 537 -14.48 11.74 -19.56
CA HIS A 537 -14.10 10.33 -19.68
C HIS A 537 -14.77 9.66 -20.90
N PRO A 538 -14.37 10.03 -22.13
CA PRO A 538 -15.04 9.61 -23.37
C PRO A 538 -14.96 8.10 -23.66
N LYS A 539 -14.10 7.36 -22.95
CA LYS A 539 -13.94 5.90 -23.09
C LYS A 539 -14.77 5.10 -22.08
N GLY A 540 -15.43 5.75 -21.13
CA GLY A 540 -16.26 5.10 -20.12
C GLY A 540 -17.59 4.61 -20.69
N VAL A 541 -17.68 3.33 -21.07
CA VAL A 541 -18.89 2.75 -21.67
C VAL A 541 -20.11 2.76 -20.74
N GLY A 542 -19.90 2.75 -19.41
CA GLY A 542 -20.96 2.67 -18.41
C GLY A 542 -21.97 3.82 -18.49
N SER A 543 -21.52 5.06 -18.68
CA SER A 543 -22.40 6.23 -18.73
C SER A 543 -23.22 6.29 -20.01
N TYR A 544 -22.67 5.81 -21.14
CA TYR A 544 -23.43 5.65 -22.38
C TYR A 544 -24.56 4.64 -22.21
N ILE A 545 -24.26 3.50 -21.57
CA ILE A 545 -25.26 2.47 -21.29
C ILE A 545 -26.33 3.02 -20.33
N CYS A 546 -25.92 3.76 -19.29
CA CYS A 546 -26.86 4.36 -18.34
C CYS A 546 -27.83 5.31 -19.04
N LEU A 547 -27.34 6.26 -19.86
CA LEU A 547 -28.18 7.17 -20.62
C LEU A 547 -29.09 6.43 -21.62
N SER A 548 -28.54 5.44 -22.34
CA SER A 548 -29.34 4.58 -23.23
C SER A 548 -30.47 3.87 -22.49
N ASN A 549 -30.24 3.40 -21.26
CA ASN A 549 -31.28 2.75 -20.46
C ASN A 549 -32.34 3.74 -19.98
N ILE A 550 -31.97 4.98 -19.65
CA ILE A 550 -32.92 6.07 -19.32
C ILE A 550 -33.85 6.36 -20.52
N TYR A 551 -33.30 6.45 -21.73
CA TYR A 551 -34.11 6.65 -22.92
C TYR A 551 -35.03 5.44 -23.20
N ALA A 552 -34.54 4.23 -22.99
CA ALA A 552 -35.34 3.01 -23.16
C ALA A 552 -36.51 2.97 -22.16
N SER A 553 -36.32 3.36 -20.89
CA SER A 553 -37.41 3.39 -19.90
C SER A 553 -38.51 4.40 -20.25
N GLU A 554 -38.17 5.46 -20.99
CA GLU A 554 -39.10 6.48 -21.48
C GLU A 554 -39.57 6.19 -22.93
N LYS A 555 -39.30 5.00 -23.46
CA LYS A 555 -39.67 4.56 -24.83
C LYS A 555 -39.13 5.46 -25.96
N ARG A 556 -38.04 6.19 -25.72
CA ARG A 556 -37.35 7.04 -26.71
C ARG A 556 -36.35 6.23 -27.53
N TRP A 557 -36.84 5.29 -28.34
CA TRP A 557 -35.98 4.33 -29.07
C TRP A 557 -35.02 4.97 -30.08
N ASP A 558 -35.38 6.09 -30.69
CA ASP A 558 -34.48 6.82 -31.59
C ASP A 558 -33.26 7.36 -30.84
N ASP A 559 -33.44 7.84 -29.61
CA ASP A 559 -32.33 8.28 -28.75
C ASP A 559 -31.46 7.10 -28.31
N VAL A 560 -32.07 5.96 -27.98
CA VAL A 560 -31.37 4.71 -27.66
C VAL A 560 -30.42 4.33 -28.81
N GLU A 561 -30.93 4.32 -30.03
CA GLU A 561 -30.14 3.95 -31.20
C GLU A 561 -29.02 4.96 -31.49
N ARG A 562 -29.27 6.26 -31.30
CA ARG A 562 -28.22 7.29 -31.38
C ARG A 562 -27.10 7.04 -30.39
N VAL A 563 -27.42 6.78 -29.12
CA VAL A 563 -26.40 6.52 -28.08
C VAL A 563 -25.63 5.24 -28.38
N ARG A 564 -26.32 4.16 -28.78
CA ARG A 564 -25.67 2.90 -29.16
C ARG A 564 -24.78 3.04 -30.41
N ALA A 565 -25.18 3.86 -31.37
CA ALA A 565 -24.35 4.19 -32.53
C ALA A 565 -23.06 4.93 -32.14
N MET A 566 -23.12 5.85 -31.17
CA MET A 566 -21.93 6.51 -30.61
C MET A 566 -20.97 5.51 -29.94
N VAL A 567 -21.50 4.53 -29.19
CA VAL A 567 -20.69 3.48 -28.56
C VAL A 567 -19.94 2.66 -29.62
N ARG A 568 -20.64 2.27 -30.70
CA ARG A 568 -20.07 1.52 -31.81
C ARG A 568 -19.02 2.31 -32.59
N SER A 569 -19.28 3.58 -32.92
CA SER A 569 -18.33 4.42 -33.66
C SER A 569 -17.03 4.68 -32.90
N LYS A 570 -17.09 4.68 -31.56
CA LYS A 570 -15.93 4.77 -30.67
C LYS A 570 -15.23 3.43 -30.39
N GLY A 571 -15.74 2.32 -30.91
CA GLY A 571 -15.19 0.98 -30.68
C GLY A 571 -15.32 0.49 -29.24
N LEU A 572 -16.24 1.07 -28.44
CA LEU A 572 -16.44 0.71 -27.05
C LEU A 572 -17.27 -0.58 -26.95
N LYS A 573 -16.89 -1.48 -26.03
CA LYS A 573 -17.59 -2.76 -25.80
C LYS A 573 -18.03 -2.86 -24.34
N LYS A 574 -19.30 -3.25 -24.13
CA LYS A 574 -19.80 -3.61 -22.80
C LYS A 574 -19.24 -4.98 -22.38
N PRO A 575 -18.66 -5.13 -21.19
CA PRO A 575 -18.28 -6.45 -20.70
C PRO A 575 -19.55 -7.32 -20.49
N PRO A 576 -19.52 -8.61 -20.85
CA PRO A 576 -20.66 -9.49 -20.61
C PRO A 576 -20.90 -9.64 -19.10
N GLY A 577 -22.16 -9.71 -18.70
CA GLY A 577 -22.52 -10.06 -17.33
C GLY A 577 -22.16 -11.51 -17.04
N CYS A 578 -21.40 -11.74 -15.97
CA CYS A 578 -21.03 -13.07 -15.53
C CYS A 578 -21.11 -13.21 -14.02
N SER A 579 -21.57 -14.38 -13.59
CA SER A 579 -21.66 -14.76 -12.19
C SER A 579 -20.67 -15.89 -11.91
N PHE A 580 -20.05 -15.84 -10.74
CA PHE A 580 -19.08 -16.81 -10.27
C PHE A 580 -19.57 -17.44 -8.97
N VAL A 581 -19.32 -18.73 -8.82
CA VAL A 581 -19.63 -19.50 -7.61
C VAL A 581 -18.51 -20.49 -7.35
N GLU A 582 -18.09 -20.60 -6.09
CA GLU A 582 -17.09 -21.59 -5.65
C GLU A 582 -17.80 -22.80 -5.04
N VAL A 583 -17.59 -23.98 -5.63
CA VAL A 583 -18.07 -25.28 -5.11
C VAL A 583 -16.92 -26.28 -5.20
N ASP A 584 -16.70 -27.07 -4.16
CA ASP A 584 -15.62 -28.07 -4.08
C ASP A 584 -14.22 -27.51 -4.43
N LYS A 585 -13.94 -26.27 -4.01
CA LYS A 585 -12.69 -25.52 -4.27
C LYS A 585 -12.44 -25.20 -5.75
N MET A 586 -13.46 -25.31 -6.59
CA MET A 586 -13.43 -24.90 -7.99
C MET A 586 -14.34 -23.69 -8.20
N VAL A 587 -13.86 -22.71 -8.96
CA VAL A 587 -14.66 -21.54 -9.35
C VAL A 587 -15.36 -21.84 -10.67
N HIS A 588 -16.69 -21.84 -10.64
CA HIS A 588 -17.54 -22.02 -11.81
C HIS A 588 -18.05 -20.65 -12.29
N ARG A 589 -17.96 -20.42 -13.59
CA ARG A 589 -18.39 -19.18 -14.24
C ARG A 589 -19.62 -19.45 -15.10
N PHE A 590 -20.60 -18.56 -15.00
CA PHE A 590 -21.81 -18.57 -15.83
C PHE A 590 -21.95 -17.25 -16.57
N LEU A 591 -22.26 -17.33 -17.86
CA LEU A 591 -22.67 -16.20 -18.71
C LEU A 591 -24.20 -16.16 -18.86
N VAL A 592 -24.71 -15.07 -19.44
CA VAL A 592 -26.14 -14.99 -19.79
C VAL A 592 -26.47 -16.06 -20.83
N GLY A 593 -27.44 -16.92 -20.54
CA GLY A 593 -27.86 -18.03 -21.41
C GLY A 593 -26.79 -19.11 -21.62
N ASP A 594 -25.85 -19.26 -20.68
CA ASP A 594 -24.71 -20.18 -20.82
C ASP A 594 -25.13 -21.65 -20.88
N LYS A 595 -24.65 -22.35 -21.90
CA LYS A 595 -24.88 -23.79 -22.13
C LYS A 595 -23.58 -24.60 -22.20
N SER A 596 -22.44 -23.97 -21.90
CA SER A 596 -21.11 -24.58 -22.01
C SER A 596 -20.73 -25.45 -20.82
N HIS A 597 -21.43 -25.31 -19.69
CA HIS A 597 -21.11 -26.02 -18.45
C HIS A 597 -21.47 -27.53 -18.56
N PRO A 598 -20.63 -28.47 -18.06
CA PRO A 598 -20.91 -29.90 -18.14
C PRO A 598 -22.27 -30.33 -17.55
N GLN A 599 -22.69 -29.69 -16.46
CA GLN A 599 -23.99 -29.92 -15.80
C GLN A 599 -25.13 -29.04 -16.33
N THR A 600 -25.03 -28.48 -17.55
CA THR A 600 -26.03 -27.53 -18.06
C THR A 600 -27.46 -28.08 -18.03
N HIS A 601 -27.66 -29.35 -18.37
CA HIS A 601 -28.98 -29.96 -18.37
C HIS A 601 -29.63 -29.90 -16.98
N ASP A 602 -28.88 -30.26 -15.94
CA ASP A 602 -29.37 -30.28 -14.56
C ASP A 602 -29.62 -28.87 -14.02
N VAL A 603 -28.74 -27.92 -14.37
CA VAL A 603 -28.90 -26.49 -14.01
C VAL A 603 -30.20 -25.94 -14.59
N TYR A 604 -30.49 -26.17 -15.87
CA TYR A 604 -31.72 -25.70 -16.49
C TYR A 604 -32.97 -26.45 -15.99
N ALA A 605 -32.86 -27.74 -15.66
CA ALA A 605 -33.93 -28.48 -15.01
C ALA A 605 -34.27 -27.87 -13.64
N LYS A 606 -33.24 -27.54 -12.84
CA LYS A 606 -33.42 -26.88 -11.55
C LYS A 606 -34.00 -25.48 -11.68
N LEU A 607 -33.59 -24.70 -12.68
CA LEU A 607 -34.19 -23.40 -12.96
C LEU A 607 -35.69 -23.51 -13.28
N LYS A 608 -36.09 -24.52 -14.05
CA LYS A 608 -37.50 -24.76 -14.36
C LYS A 608 -38.31 -25.11 -13.11
N GLU A 609 -37.76 -25.95 -12.23
CA GLU A 609 -38.35 -26.27 -10.92
C GLU A 609 -38.49 -25.00 -10.06
N LEU A 610 -37.43 -24.19 -9.97
CA LEU A 610 -37.45 -22.94 -9.20
C LEU A 610 -38.49 -21.96 -9.75
N ASN A 611 -38.58 -21.80 -11.08
CA ASN A 611 -39.58 -20.93 -11.70
C ASN A 611 -41.00 -21.35 -11.30
N LEU A 612 -41.32 -22.64 -11.40
CA LEU A 612 -42.65 -23.15 -11.01
C LEU A 612 -42.97 -22.81 -9.54
N ARG A 613 -42.05 -23.12 -8.62
CA ARG A 613 -42.23 -22.84 -7.19
C ARG A 613 -42.34 -21.35 -6.88
N LEU A 614 -41.60 -20.52 -7.60
CA LEU A 614 -41.66 -19.07 -7.45
C LEU A 614 -43.02 -18.53 -7.94
N THR A 615 -43.52 -18.99 -9.08
CA THR A 615 -44.84 -18.62 -9.60
C THR A 615 -45.95 -19.05 -8.63
N GLU A 616 -45.88 -20.27 -8.07
CA GLU A 616 -46.81 -20.74 -7.03
C GLU A 616 -46.76 -19.86 -5.77
N ALA A 617 -45.58 -19.32 -5.44
CA ALA A 617 -45.39 -18.37 -4.34
C ALA A 617 -45.73 -16.91 -4.70
N GLY A 618 -46.28 -16.65 -5.90
CA GLY A 618 -46.76 -15.33 -6.32
C GLY A 618 -45.73 -14.43 -7.00
N TYR A 619 -44.59 -14.96 -7.44
CA TYR A 619 -43.59 -14.20 -8.23
C TYR A 619 -44.19 -13.70 -9.54
N LYS A 620 -43.98 -12.41 -9.82
CA LYS A 620 -44.27 -11.77 -11.10
C LYS A 620 -42.98 -11.18 -11.69
N PRO A 621 -42.59 -11.54 -12.93
CA PRO A 621 -41.41 -10.98 -13.56
C PRO A 621 -41.49 -9.46 -13.70
N ASP A 622 -40.42 -8.76 -13.34
CA ASP A 622 -40.29 -7.32 -13.59
C ASP A 622 -39.53 -7.09 -14.92
N THR A 623 -40.30 -6.93 -15.99
CA THR A 623 -39.76 -6.73 -17.35
C THR A 623 -39.20 -5.32 -17.59
N THR A 624 -39.34 -4.38 -16.63
CA THR A 624 -38.76 -3.03 -16.74
C THR A 624 -37.23 -3.05 -16.71
N SER A 625 -36.64 -4.15 -16.21
CA SER A 625 -35.19 -4.40 -16.24
C SER A 625 -34.64 -4.80 -17.63
N VAL A 626 -35.50 -5.00 -18.64
CA VAL A 626 -35.11 -5.41 -19.99
C VAL A 626 -35.17 -4.24 -20.98
N PHE A 627 -34.01 -3.65 -21.30
CA PHE A 627 -33.87 -2.46 -22.15
C PHE A 627 -33.81 -2.77 -23.67
N TYR A 628 -34.67 -3.67 -24.13
CA TYR A 628 -34.80 -4.05 -25.54
C TYR A 628 -36.25 -3.92 -26.00
N ASP A 629 -36.43 -3.46 -27.23
CA ASP A 629 -37.74 -3.36 -27.88
C ASP A 629 -38.13 -4.74 -28.45
N VAL A 630 -38.68 -5.58 -27.56
CA VAL A 630 -39.12 -6.95 -27.86
C VAL A 630 -40.44 -7.22 -27.13
N GLU A 631 -41.17 -8.26 -27.56
CA GLU A 631 -42.42 -8.70 -26.94
C GLU A 631 -42.21 -9.09 -25.46
N GLU A 632 -43.25 -8.95 -24.63
CA GLU A 632 -43.16 -9.16 -23.18
C GLU A 632 -42.77 -10.60 -22.83
N GLU A 633 -43.26 -11.60 -23.57
CA GLU A 633 -42.91 -13.01 -23.40
C GLU A 633 -41.40 -13.25 -23.61
N VAL A 634 -40.79 -12.49 -24.53
CA VAL A 634 -39.35 -12.55 -24.79
C VAL A 634 -38.57 -11.90 -23.65
N LYS A 635 -39.07 -10.79 -23.09
CA LYS A 635 -38.45 -10.13 -21.92
C LYS A 635 -38.44 -11.06 -20.70
N GLU A 636 -39.57 -11.72 -20.41
CA GLU A 636 -39.66 -12.68 -19.31
C GLU A 636 -38.65 -13.81 -19.47
N LYS A 637 -38.52 -14.35 -20.68
CA LYS A 637 -37.53 -15.40 -20.98
C LYS A 637 -36.09 -14.92 -20.78
N MET A 638 -35.77 -13.69 -21.20
CA MET A 638 -34.44 -13.10 -21.03
C MET A 638 -34.03 -12.98 -19.55
N LEU A 639 -34.97 -12.68 -18.65
CA LEU A 639 -34.71 -12.62 -17.21
C LEU A 639 -34.27 -13.99 -16.65
N TRP A 640 -34.83 -15.08 -17.16
CA TRP A 640 -34.46 -16.44 -16.76
C TRP A 640 -33.09 -16.90 -17.29
N ASP A 641 -32.56 -16.23 -18.30
CA ASP A 641 -31.21 -16.47 -18.82
C ASP A 641 -30.12 -15.69 -18.05
N HIS A 642 -30.47 -14.89 -17.04
CA HIS A 642 -29.50 -14.15 -16.23
C HIS A 642 -28.52 -15.08 -15.50
N SER A 643 -27.23 -14.74 -15.53
CA SER A 643 -26.14 -15.58 -15.01
C SER A 643 -26.24 -15.85 -13.51
N GLU A 644 -26.85 -14.94 -12.76
CA GLU A 644 -27.10 -15.05 -11.32
C GLU A 644 -27.96 -16.28 -11.03
N ARG A 645 -29.03 -16.47 -11.81
CA ARG A 645 -29.97 -17.57 -11.62
C ARG A 645 -29.31 -18.91 -11.95
N LEU A 646 -28.53 -18.96 -13.03
CA LEU A 646 -27.74 -20.15 -13.40
C LEU A 646 -26.77 -20.53 -12.27
N ALA A 647 -26.05 -19.55 -11.71
CA ALA A 647 -25.14 -19.78 -10.59
C ALA A 647 -25.86 -20.26 -9.31
N ILE A 648 -27.03 -19.68 -8.98
CA ILE A 648 -27.86 -20.13 -7.84
C ILE A 648 -28.33 -21.56 -8.05
N ALA A 649 -28.86 -21.89 -9.22
CA ALA A 649 -29.35 -23.23 -9.54
C ALA A 649 -28.22 -24.26 -9.46
N PHE A 650 -27.06 -23.96 -10.04
CA PHE A 650 -25.87 -24.80 -9.91
C PHE A 650 -25.44 -25.00 -8.45
N ALA A 651 -25.40 -23.94 -7.65
CA ALA A 651 -25.04 -24.02 -6.24
C ALA A 651 -26.02 -24.90 -5.45
N LEU A 652 -27.33 -24.75 -5.68
CA LEU A 652 -28.36 -25.54 -5.01
C LEU A 652 -28.28 -27.03 -5.33
N ILE A 653 -27.87 -27.40 -6.55
CA ILE A 653 -27.69 -28.80 -6.95
C ILE A 653 -26.48 -29.41 -6.22
N ASN A 654 -25.38 -28.67 -6.14
CA ASN A 654 -24.09 -29.23 -5.72
C ASN A 654 -23.75 -28.95 -4.25
N THR A 655 -24.64 -28.36 -3.45
CA THR A 655 -24.38 -28.09 -2.02
C THR A 655 -25.51 -28.56 -1.12
N GLY A 656 -25.15 -29.19 0.00
CA GLY A 656 -26.11 -29.73 0.96
C GLY A 656 -26.97 -28.66 1.65
N PRO A 657 -28.17 -29.02 2.14
CA PRO A 657 -29.07 -28.12 2.88
C PRO A 657 -28.35 -27.35 4.00
N GLY A 658 -28.73 -26.08 4.21
CA GLY A 658 -28.13 -25.21 5.22
C GLY A 658 -26.78 -24.57 4.86
N THR A 659 -26.12 -25.00 3.77
CA THR A 659 -24.85 -24.38 3.34
C THR A 659 -25.08 -22.94 2.83
N THR A 660 -24.31 -21.95 3.29
CA THR A 660 -24.40 -20.59 2.73
C THR A 660 -23.86 -20.57 1.29
N ILE A 661 -24.68 -20.11 0.34
CA ILE A 661 -24.30 -19.96 -1.07
C ILE A 661 -23.64 -18.61 -1.26
N ARG A 662 -22.46 -18.56 -1.91
CA ARG A 662 -21.74 -17.31 -2.20
C ARG A 662 -21.60 -17.14 -3.70
N ILE A 663 -22.11 -16.02 -4.22
CA ILE A 663 -22.08 -15.70 -5.65
C ILE A 663 -21.48 -14.31 -5.83
N THR A 664 -20.58 -14.17 -6.80
CA THR A 664 -20.05 -12.85 -7.20
C THR A 664 -20.51 -12.52 -8.60
N LYS A 665 -21.01 -11.31 -8.81
CA LYS A 665 -21.43 -10.75 -10.09
C LYS A 665 -20.51 -9.58 -10.45
N ASN A 666 -20.02 -9.56 -11.69
CA ASN A 666 -19.16 -8.48 -12.19
C ASN A 666 -19.90 -7.18 -12.55
N LEU A 667 -21.22 -7.18 -12.44
CA LEU A 667 -22.12 -6.06 -12.74
C LEU A 667 -23.11 -5.90 -11.58
N ARG A 668 -23.82 -4.78 -11.56
CA ARG A 668 -24.92 -4.59 -10.62
C ARG A 668 -26.04 -5.59 -10.93
N VAL A 669 -26.57 -6.24 -9.89
CA VAL A 669 -27.72 -7.14 -10.00
C VAL A 669 -28.93 -6.32 -10.48
N CYS A 670 -29.89 -6.91 -11.19
CA CYS A 670 -31.13 -6.22 -11.56
C CYS A 670 -32.23 -6.40 -10.49
N ASP A 671 -33.22 -5.51 -10.48
CA ASP A 671 -34.29 -5.48 -9.46
C ASP A 671 -35.07 -6.80 -9.39
N ASP A 672 -35.32 -7.39 -10.55
CA ASP A 672 -35.95 -8.69 -10.69
C ASP A 672 -35.10 -9.85 -10.14
N CYS A 673 -33.80 -9.90 -10.43
CA CYS A 673 -32.91 -10.95 -9.88
C CYS A 673 -32.71 -10.81 -8.36
N HIS A 674 -32.70 -9.57 -7.85
CA HIS A 674 -32.68 -9.31 -6.41
C HIS A 674 -33.94 -9.88 -5.74
N THR A 675 -35.12 -9.63 -6.31
CA THR A 675 -36.41 -10.14 -5.83
C THR A 675 -36.47 -11.67 -5.89
N VAL A 676 -36.07 -12.27 -7.01
CA VAL A 676 -36.03 -13.74 -7.15
C VAL A 676 -35.07 -14.36 -6.14
N THR A 677 -33.90 -13.76 -5.89
CA THR A 677 -32.95 -14.30 -4.91
C THR A 677 -33.52 -14.25 -3.49
N LYS A 678 -34.24 -13.18 -3.11
CA LYS A 678 -34.98 -13.11 -1.83
C LYS A 678 -35.94 -14.29 -1.70
N MET A 679 -36.82 -14.49 -2.68
CA MET A 679 -37.81 -15.57 -2.65
C MET A 679 -37.17 -16.96 -2.65
N ILE A 680 -36.09 -17.18 -3.41
CA ILE A 680 -35.34 -18.45 -3.38
C ILE A 680 -34.76 -18.69 -1.98
N SER A 681 -34.22 -17.67 -1.31
CA SER A 681 -33.65 -17.82 0.04
C SER A 681 -34.68 -18.34 1.04
N GLU A 682 -35.94 -17.92 0.90
CA GLU A 682 -37.08 -18.37 1.70
C GLU A 682 -37.53 -19.79 1.31
N LEU A 683 -37.85 -20.00 0.03
CA LEU A 683 -38.38 -21.27 -0.50
C LEU A 683 -37.42 -22.45 -0.32
N MET A 684 -36.12 -22.18 -0.38
CA MET A 684 -35.08 -23.20 -0.23
C MET A 684 -34.51 -23.26 1.18
N ASN A 685 -34.88 -22.33 2.07
CA ASN A 685 -34.29 -22.14 3.40
C ASN A 685 -32.75 -22.12 3.34
N ARG A 686 -32.21 -21.26 2.46
CA ARG A 686 -30.76 -21.10 2.25
C ARG A 686 -30.39 -19.64 2.41
N GLU A 687 -29.31 -19.37 3.13
CA GLU A 687 -28.66 -18.07 3.07
C GLU A 687 -27.89 -17.95 1.75
N ILE A 688 -28.13 -16.88 1.01
CA ILE A 688 -27.43 -16.56 -0.23
C ILE A 688 -26.75 -15.21 -0.03
N ILE A 689 -25.42 -15.19 -0.16
CA ILE A 689 -24.61 -13.98 -0.13
C ILE A 689 -24.23 -13.68 -1.58
N MET A 690 -24.76 -12.59 -2.12
CA MET A 690 -24.43 -12.13 -3.47
C MET A 690 -23.63 -10.85 -3.41
N ARG A 691 -22.41 -10.88 -3.95
CA ARG A 691 -21.60 -9.68 -4.17
C ARG A 691 -21.86 -9.17 -5.58
N ASP A 692 -22.23 -7.91 -5.73
CA ASP A 692 -22.20 -7.21 -7.02
C ASP A 692 -20.90 -6.40 -7.18
N ILE A 693 -20.89 -5.31 -7.95
CA ILE A 693 -19.67 -4.53 -8.22
C ILE A 693 -18.98 -4.10 -6.92
N HIS A 694 -19.75 -3.62 -5.94
CA HIS A 694 -19.22 -3.06 -4.69
C HIS A 694 -20.02 -3.42 -3.44
N ARG A 695 -21.18 -4.09 -3.57
CA ARG A 695 -22.08 -4.37 -2.46
C ARG A 695 -22.32 -5.85 -2.26
N PHE A 696 -22.47 -6.24 -1.01
CA PHE A 696 -22.97 -7.53 -0.58
C PHE A 696 -24.45 -7.44 -0.22
N HIS A 697 -25.20 -8.39 -0.77
CA HIS A 697 -26.60 -8.65 -0.48
C HIS A 697 -26.68 -9.97 0.28
N HIS A 698 -27.16 -9.93 1.52
CA HIS A 698 -27.36 -11.12 2.34
C HIS A 698 -28.84 -11.47 2.31
N PHE A 699 -29.19 -12.46 1.49
CA PHE A 699 -30.55 -12.96 1.34
C PHE A 699 -30.80 -14.07 2.35
N ARG A 700 -31.75 -13.86 3.25
CA ARG A 700 -32.11 -14.82 4.28
C ARG A 700 -33.59 -14.69 4.64
N HIS A 701 -34.30 -15.82 4.61
CA HIS A 701 -35.74 -15.89 4.94
C HIS A 701 -36.60 -14.86 4.20
N GLY A 702 -36.30 -14.61 2.91
CA GLY A 702 -37.09 -13.66 2.10
C GLY A 702 -36.65 -12.19 2.22
N PHE A 703 -35.73 -11.87 3.12
CA PHE A 703 -35.21 -10.52 3.32
C PHE A 703 -33.80 -10.37 2.75
N CYS A 704 -33.44 -9.14 2.38
CA CYS A 704 -32.07 -8.77 2.02
C CYS A 704 -31.52 -7.76 3.04
N SER A 705 -30.23 -7.86 3.38
CA SER A 705 -29.55 -6.89 4.25
C SER A 705 -29.55 -5.45 3.74
N CYS A 706 -29.89 -5.20 2.47
CA CYS A 706 -30.01 -3.85 1.94
C CYS A 706 -31.33 -3.15 2.29
N GLY A 707 -32.32 -3.86 2.87
CA GLY A 707 -33.65 -3.30 3.12
C GLY A 707 -34.39 -2.84 1.86
N ASP A 708 -34.07 -3.45 0.71
CA ASP A 708 -34.53 -3.05 -0.63
C ASP A 708 -34.10 -1.63 -1.07
N TYR A 709 -33.11 -1.05 -0.37
CA TYR A 709 -32.48 0.23 -0.72
C TYR A 709 -31.07 0.00 -1.25
N TRP A 710 -30.87 -0.02 -2.58
CA TRP A 710 -29.55 -0.30 -3.17
C TRP A 710 -29.21 0.35 -4.50
#